data_AF-A0A081BVT5-F1
#
_entry.id   AF-A0A081BVT5-F1
#
_cell.length_a   1.000
_cell.length_b   1.000
_cell.length_c   1.000
_cell.angle_alpha   90.00
_cell.angle_beta   90.00
_cell.angle_gamma   90.00
#
_symmetry.space_group_name_H-M   'P 1'
#
loop_
_entity.id
_entity.type
_entity.pdbx_description
1 polymer ?
#
loop_
_entity_poly.entity_id
_entity_poly.type
_entity_poly.pdbx_seq_one_letter_code
_entity_poly.pdbx_strand_id
1 'polypeptide(L)'
;MQSKFYKLKDALEQVDALQFWSTDAFTCYACRKSVKGDKFTSRVGSLCLPCVESELKKTVRAVNLTTQTIPNLMESLAAGDAVRMRLTVLWRAYEVLQRVTREAPDQLEQLKKLFIRNLGYVQEHPLAQAVRQAAFQACADFGKPLTPLLLTMCEPTPWQFYANVLMTLGKINPKDPEVYALLEKAALDANAEIRKRAQAILLDIAPEKFTAKALTPEQTEQQERLIAVVNRLSPALRSLVKVGMDEKPEPAPAVQTPQAAVQTSSANLAQVETLVNQTYTADALKQLYNSYIQGVDFHDVSLRLHANTPVNKLKKAELTRIMATVFANAAAFQIFFKSLPQAVQAVFQELVWQKGERDVEFLEKEYNVRIVKAGEYGRGNVQDLENAYALFRVRSQYDWRTYSKGSRYKYFLSIPDELRPIFKSYLPLPDGYDLEPLDAIKPTAHLYEDQDRILHDIKLYLSYIAQGNLKYSQNSGKLLKNSLTQMAKYCHITEFYDSTRKDLQSLKTSLIIDFLQGMPFDASQSPEQLLRRLFSDFFQDAQPKAKKLYEFLHHLKGGYYEHQYEQRQKRVKTSLLHLLKTFPAAKWISFENLQQYCLYREIDLDIVSRTSYGSDLYFNMKVNSRYRDYYERTYARGAYYHDAVTVPFLKTMLFLFAIFGVVDIAYDLPVNKALQERDAEYLSPFDGLRYVRLTPLGAFVLGLTQTYQAVLEEHTANILLDDKRLILSIEGRDPLKTLVLEKLAEKISDTCYKVNYQSFLKDCLTQQDIKQKIALFHEQIAAKPPQVWQEFLDDVQQKMNPLRPKTNIAVFQLQQSKELIALVARDEVLKRYILKAEDYHILIETKHVAKVKKRLEEFGYFIDNI
;
A
#
# COMPACT_ATOMS: atom_id res chain seq x y z
N MET A 1 24.51 -3.27 11.66
CA MET A 1 23.48 -4.29 11.34
C MET A 1 23.60 -4.86 9.92
N GLN A 2 24.34 -4.22 8.99
CA GLN A 2 24.56 -4.73 7.61
C GLN A 2 25.35 -6.05 7.53
N SER A 3 26.20 -6.39 8.51
CA SER A 3 26.98 -7.64 8.51
C SER A 3 26.20 -8.91 8.86
N LYS A 4 24.96 -8.80 9.37
CA LYS A 4 24.09 -9.95 9.68
C LYS A 4 23.26 -10.42 8.46
N PHE A 5 22.97 -9.54 7.50
CA PHE A 5 22.15 -9.86 6.33
C PHE A 5 22.92 -10.61 5.24
N TYR A 6 24.20 -10.28 5.02
CA TYR A 6 25.03 -10.99 4.05
C TYR A 6 25.20 -12.48 4.39
N LYS A 7 25.32 -12.83 5.67
CA LYS A 7 25.51 -14.23 6.11
C LYS A 7 24.27 -15.12 5.95
N LEU A 8 23.06 -14.53 5.83
CA LEU A 8 21.82 -15.30 5.69
C LEU A 8 21.50 -15.65 4.23
N LYS A 9 22.00 -14.85 3.27
CA LYS A 9 21.82 -15.11 1.84
C LYS A 9 22.54 -16.39 1.40
N ASP A 10 23.81 -16.53 1.82
CA ASP A 10 24.63 -17.71 1.53
C ASP A 10 24.08 -18.98 2.21
N ALA A 11 23.42 -18.80 3.36
CA ALA A 11 22.79 -19.89 4.09
C ALA A 11 21.59 -20.52 3.35
N LEU A 12 20.92 -19.79 2.45
CA LEU A 12 19.74 -20.26 1.72
C LEU A 12 20.07 -20.97 0.41
N GLU A 13 21.35 -21.08 0.05
CA GLU A 13 21.76 -21.85 -1.14
C GLU A 13 21.49 -23.33 -0.99
N GLN A 14 21.43 -23.82 0.26
CA GLN A 14 21.25 -25.22 0.61
C GLN A 14 19.79 -25.55 0.95
N VAL A 15 18.85 -24.63 0.69
CA VAL A 15 17.45 -24.79 1.07
C VAL A 15 16.77 -25.98 0.39
N ASP A 16 17.27 -26.36 -0.78
CA ASP A 16 16.78 -27.48 -1.58
C ASP A 16 17.17 -28.84 -0.97
N ALA A 17 18.22 -28.90 -0.14
CA ALA A 17 18.72 -30.14 0.42
C ALA A 17 18.02 -30.49 1.75
N LEU A 18 17.25 -31.58 1.76
CA LEU A 18 16.47 -32.05 2.92
C LEU A 18 17.29 -32.31 4.18
N GLN A 19 18.58 -32.61 4.07
CA GLN A 19 19.48 -32.81 5.21
C GLN A 19 19.63 -31.59 6.13
N PHE A 20 19.30 -30.38 5.64
CA PHE A 20 19.29 -29.15 6.44
C PHE A 20 17.94 -28.89 7.10
N TRP A 21 16.95 -29.72 6.83
CA TRP A 21 15.62 -29.66 7.41
C TRP A 21 15.44 -30.72 8.50
N SER A 22 14.79 -30.33 9.58
CA SER A 22 14.43 -31.23 10.69
C SER A 22 13.21 -30.67 11.41
N THR A 23 12.54 -31.48 12.22
CA THR A 23 11.29 -31.10 12.87
C THR A 23 11.43 -31.25 14.38
N ASP A 24 11.75 -30.15 15.08
CA ASP A 24 11.95 -30.13 16.54
C ASP A 24 11.49 -28.80 17.16
N ALA A 25 11.58 -28.66 18.48
CA ALA A 25 11.48 -27.36 19.15
C ALA A 25 12.80 -26.58 19.02
N PHE A 26 12.73 -25.31 18.60
CA PHE A 26 13.90 -24.44 18.47
C PHE A 26 13.51 -22.95 18.59
N THR A 27 14.51 -22.10 18.83
CA THR A 27 14.33 -20.64 18.75
C THR A 27 14.81 -20.15 17.39
N CYS A 28 13.93 -19.54 16.61
CA CYS A 28 14.29 -19.04 15.29
C CYS A 28 15.30 -17.89 15.38
N TYR A 29 16.40 -17.99 14.63
CA TYR A 29 17.45 -16.98 14.59
C TYR A 29 16.97 -15.60 14.10
N ALA A 30 16.04 -15.59 13.13
CA ALA A 30 15.51 -14.38 12.52
C ALA A 30 14.42 -13.72 13.38
N CYS A 31 13.34 -14.44 13.72
CA CYS A 31 12.19 -13.86 14.44
C CYS A 31 12.24 -14.03 15.96
N ARG A 32 13.22 -14.75 16.51
CA ARG A 32 13.40 -15.02 17.96
C ARG A 32 12.22 -15.73 18.64
N LYS A 33 11.25 -16.24 17.87
CA LYS A 33 10.15 -17.03 18.41
C LYS A 33 10.61 -18.45 18.67
N SER A 34 10.15 -19.02 19.79
CA SER A 34 10.23 -20.45 20.05
C SER A 34 9.14 -21.14 19.26
N VAL A 35 9.52 -22.06 18.36
CA VAL A 35 8.62 -22.74 17.43
C VAL A 35 8.85 -24.25 17.55
N LYS A 36 7.76 -25.03 17.52
CA LYS A 36 7.80 -26.48 17.36
C LYS A 36 7.31 -26.80 15.95
N GLY A 37 8.17 -27.34 15.09
CA GLY A 37 7.85 -27.61 13.69
C GLY A 37 9.11 -27.63 12.82
N ASP A 38 8.93 -27.52 11.50
CA ASP A 38 10.04 -27.59 10.55
C ASP A 38 11.03 -26.44 10.74
N LYS A 39 12.30 -26.81 10.87
CA LYS A 39 13.45 -25.92 11.06
C LYS A 39 14.45 -26.13 9.94
N PHE A 40 14.88 -25.04 9.34
CA PHE A 40 16.02 -25.02 8.42
C PHE A 40 17.28 -24.64 9.20
N THR A 41 18.23 -25.54 9.28
CA THR A 41 19.48 -25.34 10.03
C THR A 41 20.60 -24.91 9.10
N SER A 42 21.19 -23.76 9.38
CA SER A 42 22.30 -23.21 8.61
C SER A 42 23.48 -22.85 9.51
N ARG A 43 24.61 -22.46 8.90
CA ARG A 43 25.82 -22.00 9.63
C ARG A 43 25.59 -20.76 10.50
N VAL A 44 24.52 -19.99 10.27
CA VAL A 44 24.15 -18.80 11.07
C VAL A 44 23.13 -19.09 12.17
N GLY A 45 22.49 -20.26 12.14
CA GLY A 45 21.46 -20.68 13.10
C GLY A 45 20.22 -21.25 12.41
N SER A 46 19.27 -21.71 13.22
CA SER A 46 18.02 -22.33 12.74
C SER A 46 16.94 -21.30 12.42
N LEU A 47 16.26 -21.48 11.29
CA LEU A 47 15.19 -20.63 10.80
C LEU A 47 13.86 -21.40 10.77
N CYS A 48 12.75 -20.73 11.10
CA CYS A 48 11.41 -21.30 10.91
C CYS A 48 10.92 -21.08 9.49
N LEU A 49 9.99 -21.94 9.05
CA LEU A 49 9.44 -21.93 7.69
C LEU A 49 9.02 -20.51 7.22
N PRO A 50 8.27 -19.69 7.99
CA PRO A 50 7.92 -18.34 7.56
C PRO A 50 9.12 -17.41 7.38
N CYS A 51 10.17 -17.57 8.19
CA CYS A 51 11.39 -16.78 8.05
C CYS A 51 12.21 -17.23 6.84
N VAL A 52 12.25 -18.53 6.54
CA VAL A 52 12.89 -19.07 5.32
C VAL A 52 12.18 -18.50 4.09
N GLU A 53 10.85 -18.60 4.03
CA GLU A 53 10.06 -18.02 2.93
C GLU A 53 10.28 -16.51 2.78
N SER A 54 10.27 -15.77 3.89
CA SER A 54 10.47 -14.32 3.88
C SER A 54 11.84 -13.93 3.32
N GLU A 55 12.89 -14.68 3.63
CA GLU A 55 14.24 -14.39 3.17
C GLU A 55 14.45 -14.88 1.73
N LEU A 56 13.88 -16.02 1.35
CA LEU A 56 13.84 -16.45 -0.05
C LEU A 56 13.19 -15.40 -0.95
N LYS A 57 12.02 -14.84 -0.57
CA LYS A 57 11.37 -13.76 -1.32
C LYS A 57 12.25 -12.53 -1.52
N LYS A 58 13.11 -12.20 -0.56
CA LYS A 58 14.08 -11.09 -0.69
C LYS A 58 15.18 -11.42 -1.68
N THR A 59 15.71 -12.65 -1.65
CA THR A 59 16.81 -13.08 -2.52
C THR A 59 16.40 -13.30 -3.98
N VAL A 60 15.16 -13.73 -4.21
CA VAL A 60 14.58 -13.98 -5.55
C VAL A 60 14.59 -12.74 -6.45
N ARG A 61 14.50 -11.54 -5.87
CA ARG A 61 14.59 -10.27 -6.62
C ARG A 61 15.99 -10.00 -7.17
N ALA A 62 17.03 -10.55 -6.55
CA ALA A 62 18.42 -10.37 -6.97
C ALA A 62 18.89 -11.43 -7.99
N VAL A 63 18.08 -12.46 -8.25
CA VAL A 63 18.38 -13.46 -9.28
C VAL A 63 18.21 -12.81 -10.65
N ASN A 64 19.24 -12.83 -11.48
CA ASN A 64 19.09 -12.35 -12.85
C ASN A 64 18.40 -13.44 -13.68
N LEU A 65 17.15 -13.23 -14.09
CA LEU A 65 16.43 -14.18 -14.93
C LEU A 65 16.90 -14.14 -16.39
N THR A 66 17.52 -13.04 -16.86
CA THR A 66 17.94 -12.92 -18.27
C THR A 66 19.11 -13.85 -18.61
N THR A 67 19.87 -14.31 -17.63
CA THR A 67 20.97 -15.27 -17.82
C THR A 67 20.49 -16.72 -17.90
N GLN A 68 19.24 -17.00 -17.52
CA GLN A 68 18.63 -18.32 -17.66
C GLN A 68 17.96 -18.46 -19.03
N THR A 69 18.08 -19.63 -19.67
CA THR A 69 17.35 -19.95 -20.90
C THR A 69 15.88 -20.25 -20.56
N ILE A 70 14.97 -20.02 -21.51
CA ILE A 70 13.54 -20.34 -21.32
C ILE A 70 13.33 -21.84 -20.99
N PRO A 71 13.98 -22.79 -21.68
CA PRO A 71 13.93 -24.20 -21.30
C PRO A 71 14.31 -24.47 -19.84
N ASN A 72 15.38 -23.85 -19.32
CA ASN A 72 15.80 -24.04 -17.92
C ASN A 72 14.77 -23.48 -16.92
N LEU A 73 14.14 -22.35 -17.25
CA LEU A 73 13.06 -21.79 -16.41
C LEU A 73 11.86 -22.75 -16.35
N MET A 74 11.48 -23.31 -17.50
CA MET A 74 10.39 -24.29 -17.57
C MET A 74 10.75 -25.60 -16.88
N GLU A 75 11.99 -26.06 -17.03
CA GLU A 75 12.53 -27.25 -16.36
C GLU A 75 12.50 -27.09 -14.84
N SER A 76 12.80 -25.90 -14.30
CA SER A 76 12.71 -25.66 -12.85
C SER A 76 11.29 -25.79 -12.28
N LEU A 77 10.26 -25.60 -13.10
CA LEU A 77 8.86 -25.84 -12.74
C LEU A 77 8.45 -27.31 -12.88
N ALA A 78 9.26 -28.13 -13.53
CA ALA A 78 9.05 -29.56 -13.73
C ALA A 78 9.90 -30.42 -12.76
N ALA A 79 11.19 -30.08 -12.57
CA ALA A 79 12.19 -30.83 -11.79
C ALA A 79 11.95 -30.78 -10.26
N GLY A 80 11.94 -31.93 -9.59
CA GLY A 80 11.51 -32.03 -8.19
C GLY A 80 12.44 -31.41 -7.16
N ASP A 81 13.73 -31.42 -7.42
CA ASP A 81 14.79 -31.07 -6.47
C ASP A 81 15.14 -29.57 -6.44
N ALA A 82 14.62 -28.74 -7.35
CA ALA A 82 14.98 -27.33 -7.47
C ALA A 82 13.95 -26.36 -6.84
N VAL A 83 13.55 -26.58 -5.58
CA VAL A 83 12.47 -25.82 -4.90
C VAL A 83 12.74 -24.30 -4.88
N ARG A 84 13.98 -23.88 -4.67
CA ARG A 84 14.40 -22.47 -4.69
C ARG A 84 14.17 -21.82 -6.04
N MET A 85 14.63 -22.44 -7.13
CA MET A 85 14.45 -21.89 -8.48
C MET A 85 12.98 -21.95 -8.91
N ARG A 86 12.27 -23.02 -8.55
CA ARG A 86 10.81 -23.15 -8.73
C ARG A 86 10.05 -22.00 -8.08
N LEU A 87 10.33 -21.70 -6.80
CA LEU A 87 9.74 -20.56 -6.11
C LEU A 87 10.15 -19.21 -6.72
N THR A 88 11.39 -19.09 -7.21
CA THR A 88 11.87 -17.90 -7.92
C THR A 88 11.02 -17.62 -9.16
N VAL A 89 10.77 -18.65 -9.97
CA VAL A 89 9.96 -18.56 -11.19
C VAL A 89 8.49 -18.27 -10.86
N LEU A 90 7.92 -18.96 -9.87
CA LEU A 90 6.52 -18.75 -9.47
C LEU A 90 6.25 -17.35 -8.88
N TRP A 91 7.12 -16.84 -8.00
CA TRP A 91 6.96 -15.49 -7.44
C TRP A 91 7.25 -14.37 -8.45
N ARG A 92 7.91 -14.67 -9.57
CA ARG A 92 8.16 -13.73 -10.68
C ARG A 92 7.42 -14.15 -11.96
N ALA A 93 6.28 -14.83 -11.82
CA ALA A 93 5.52 -15.39 -12.92
C ALA A 93 5.20 -14.36 -14.01
N TYR A 94 4.85 -13.12 -13.63
CA TYR A 94 4.56 -12.04 -14.58
C TYR A 94 5.77 -11.70 -15.47
N GLU A 95 6.96 -11.59 -14.90
CA GLU A 95 8.18 -11.27 -15.65
C GLU A 95 8.59 -12.41 -16.59
N VAL A 96 8.50 -13.66 -16.10
CA VAL A 96 8.76 -14.87 -16.89
C VAL A 96 7.76 -14.97 -18.04
N LEU A 97 6.48 -14.69 -17.78
CA LEU A 97 5.43 -14.68 -18.78
C LEU A 97 5.69 -13.66 -19.89
N GLN A 98 6.00 -12.41 -19.53
CA GLN A 98 6.30 -11.35 -20.49
C GLN A 98 7.48 -11.74 -21.38
N ARG A 99 8.50 -12.35 -20.78
CA ARG A 99 9.67 -12.83 -21.52
C ARG A 99 9.31 -13.97 -22.49
N VAL A 100 8.62 -15.01 -22.03
CA VAL A 100 8.22 -16.14 -22.88
C VAL A 100 7.28 -15.68 -24.00
N THR A 101 6.36 -14.77 -23.72
CA THR A 101 5.47 -14.19 -24.74
C THR A 101 6.24 -13.48 -25.85
N ARG A 102 7.34 -12.79 -25.51
CA ARG A 102 8.17 -12.06 -26.46
C ARG A 102 9.16 -12.95 -27.22
N GLU A 103 9.78 -13.90 -26.53
CA GLU A 103 10.96 -14.64 -27.02
C GLU A 103 10.63 -16.07 -27.48
N ALA A 104 9.57 -16.70 -26.98
CA ALA A 104 9.14 -18.06 -27.32
C ALA A 104 7.61 -18.23 -27.19
N PRO A 105 6.81 -17.52 -28.01
CA PRO A 105 5.35 -17.52 -27.90
C PRO A 105 4.72 -18.91 -28.09
N ASP A 106 5.39 -19.79 -28.82
CA ASP A 106 5.02 -21.20 -28.99
C ASP A 106 5.06 -22.01 -27.67
N GLN A 107 5.88 -21.58 -26.70
CA GLN A 107 6.02 -22.24 -25.39
C GLN A 107 5.07 -21.68 -24.32
N LEU A 108 4.32 -20.62 -24.64
CA LEU A 108 3.44 -19.91 -23.70
C LEU A 108 2.38 -20.83 -23.07
N GLU A 109 1.75 -21.68 -23.89
CA GLU A 109 0.71 -22.58 -23.41
C GLU A 109 1.28 -23.67 -22.49
N GLN A 110 2.48 -24.16 -22.80
CA GLN A 110 3.19 -25.11 -21.95
C GLN A 110 3.60 -24.49 -20.61
N LEU A 111 4.01 -23.21 -20.60
CA LEU A 111 4.31 -22.49 -19.36
C LEU A 111 3.07 -22.38 -18.46
N LYS A 112 1.90 -22.03 -19.00
CA LYS A 112 0.64 -21.99 -18.23
C LYS A 112 0.31 -23.36 -17.63
N LYS A 113 0.45 -24.44 -18.40
CA LYS A 113 0.26 -25.82 -17.90
C LYS A 113 1.21 -26.14 -16.73
N LEU A 114 2.46 -25.69 -16.81
CA LEU A 114 3.44 -25.88 -15.73
C LEU A 114 3.05 -25.10 -14.46
N PHE A 115 2.56 -23.86 -14.58
CA PHE A 115 2.03 -23.12 -13.43
C PHE A 115 0.84 -23.81 -12.78
N ILE A 116 -0.11 -24.30 -13.59
CA ILE A 116 -1.27 -25.05 -13.09
C ILE A 116 -0.80 -26.31 -12.35
N ARG A 117 0.08 -27.13 -12.93
CA ARG A 117 0.59 -28.35 -12.28
C ARG A 117 1.20 -28.10 -10.89
N ASN A 118 1.80 -26.93 -10.66
CA ASN A 118 2.38 -26.56 -9.37
C ASN A 118 1.33 -26.28 -8.27
N LEU A 119 0.05 -26.09 -8.60
CA LEU A 119 -1.05 -26.06 -7.63
C LEU A 119 -1.15 -27.38 -6.84
N GLY A 120 -0.70 -28.48 -7.46
CA GLY A 120 -0.73 -29.83 -6.94
C GLY A 120 0.61 -30.32 -6.41
N TYR A 121 1.56 -29.45 -6.08
CA TYR A 121 2.90 -29.89 -5.67
C TYR A 121 2.85 -30.70 -4.35
N VAL A 122 3.17 -32.01 -4.39
CA VAL A 122 3.06 -32.95 -3.23
C VAL A 122 4.41 -33.53 -2.76
N GLN A 123 5.53 -32.94 -3.13
CA GLN A 123 6.83 -33.50 -2.71
C GLN A 123 7.04 -33.36 -1.20
N GLU A 124 7.79 -34.31 -0.62
CA GLU A 124 8.19 -34.33 0.79
C GLU A 124 9.27 -33.27 1.08
N HIS A 125 8.88 -32.00 0.95
CA HIS A 125 9.72 -30.86 1.29
C HIS A 125 8.91 -29.89 2.17
N PRO A 126 9.49 -29.35 3.26
CA PRO A 126 8.80 -28.37 4.12
C PRO A 126 8.22 -27.14 3.40
N LEU A 127 8.77 -26.75 2.24
CA LEU A 127 8.31 -25.61 1.43
C LEU A 127 7.23 -26.00 0.40
N ALA A 128 6.73 -27.23 0.40
CA ALA A 128 5.72 -27.67 -0.57
C ALA A 128 4.44 -26.81 -0.51
N GLN A 129 4.05 -26.35 0.69
CA GLN A 129 2.93 -25.42 0.83
C GLN A 129 3.22 -24.05 0.19
N ALA A 130 4.44 -23.53 0.36
CA ALA A 130 4.87 -22.28 -0.24
C ALA A 130 4.83 -22.34 -1.77
N VAL A 131 5.23 -23.47 -2.37
CA VAL A 131 5.15 -23.72 -3.82
C VAL A 131 3.70 -23.65 -4.30
N ARG A 132 2.78 -24.37 -3.63
CA ARG A 132 1.35 -24.35 -4.00
C ARG A 132 0.74 -22.95 -3.87
N GLN A 133 1.10 -22.20 -2.83
CA GLN A 133 0.63 -20.83 -2.63
C GLN A 133 1.18 -19.87 -3.69
N ALA A 134 2.45 -20.02 -4.07
CA ALA A 134 3.07 -19.24 -5.14
C ALA A 134 2.42 -19.54 -6.49
N ALA A 135 2.13 -20.80 -6.78
CA ALA A 135 1.41 -21.22 -7.98
C ALA A 135 -0.02 -20.70 -8.03
N PHE A 136 -0.74 -20.72 -6.90
CA PHE A 136 -2.07 -20.13 -6.78
C PHE A 136 -2.04 -18.63 -7.11
N GLN A 137 -1.09 -17.89 -6.53
CA GLN A 137 -0.97 -16.46 -6.81
C GLN A 137 -0.62 -16.21 -8.29
N ALA A 138 0.35 -16.95 -8.83
CA ALA A 138 0.72 -16.86 -10.24
C ALA A 138 -0.48 -17.09 -11.15
N CYS A 139 -1.25 -18.17 -10.94
CA CYS A 139 -2.45 -18.49 -11.71
C CYS A 139 -3.56 -17.44 -11.55
N ALA A 140 -3.74 -16.90 -10.34
CA ALA A 140 -4.73 -15.86 -10.07
C ALA A 140 -4.41 -14.55 -10.80
N ASP A 141 -3.13 -14.19 -10.91
CA ASP A 141 -2.68 -12.97 -11.59
C ASP A 141 -2.91 -13.01 -13.11
N PHE A 142 -3.05 -14.20 -13.72
CA PHE A 142 -3.49 -14.35 -15.12
C PHE A 142 -4.95 -13.96 -15.33
N GLY A 143 -5.80 -14.11 -14.31
CA GLY A 143 -7.23 -13.83 -14.39
C GLY A 143 -8.01 -14.78 -15.30
N LYS A 144 -9.18 -14.31 -15.76
CA LYS A 144 -10.19 -15.07 -16.51
C LYS A 144 -9.68 -15.88 -17.72
N PRO A 145 -8.70 -15.42 -18.53
CA PRO A 145 -8.22 -16.20 -19.69
C PRO A 145 -7.66 -17.59 -19.36
N LEU A 146 -7.31 -17.87 -18.10
CA LEU A 146 -6.81 -19.18 -17.68
C LEU A 146 -7.92 -20.19 -17.38
N THR A 147 -9.18 -19.75 -17.29
CA THR A 147 -10.33 -20.61 -16.92
C THR A 147 -10.47 -21.87 -17.78
N PRO A 148 -10.41 -21.83 -19.14
CA PRO A 148 -10.58 -23.04 -19.96
C PRO A 148 -9.49 -24.09 -19.70
N LEU A 149 -8.26 -23.65 -19.47
CA LEU A 149 -7.13 -24.55 -19.22
C LEU A 149 -7.21 -25.16 -17.81
N LEU A 150 -7.65 -24.37 -16.81
CA LEU A 150 -7.89 -24.87 -15.45
C LEU A 150 -9.02 -25.91 -15.39
N LEU A 151 -10.12 -25.68 -16.12
CA LEU A 151 -11.23 -26.65 -16.23
C LEU A 151 -10.77 -27.93 -16.93
N THR A 152 -10.02 -27.81 -18.03
CA THR A 152 -9.49 -28.96 -18.79
C THR A 152 -8.49 -29.79 -17.97
N MET A 153 -7.65 -29.14 -17.16
CA MET A 153 -6.63 -29.81 -16.34
C MET A 153 -7.13 -30.20 -14.94
N CYS A 154 -8.41 -30.00 -14.62
CA CYS A 154 -8.93 -30.23 -13.29
C CYS A 154 -9.00 -31.74 -12.97
N GLU A 155 -8.10 -32.24 -12.13
CA GLU A 155 -8.07 -33.64 -11.70
C GLU A 155 -8.41 -33.76 -10.20
N PRO A 156 -9.19 -34.77 -9.77
CA PRO A 156 -9.60 -34.94 -8.37
C PRO A 156 -8.46 -35.38 -7.43
N THR A 157 -7.40 -35.95 -8.00
CA THR A 157 -6.23 -36.46 -7.27
C THR A 157 -4.94 -35.88 -7.84
N PRO A 158 -4.01 -35.36 -7.01
CA PRO A 158 -4.08 -35.29 -5.55
C PRO A 158 -5.09 -34.24 -5.08
N TRP A 159 -5.69 -34.45 -3.91
CA TRP A 159 -6.77 -33.57 -3.42
C TRP A 159 -6.34 -32.10 -3.28
N GLN A 160 -5.06 -31.85 -3.00
CA GLN A 160 -4.48 -30.50 -2.94
C GLN A 160 -4.53 -29.79 -4.30
N PHE A 161 -4.31 -30.53 -5.40
CA PHE A 161 -4.41 -29.99 -6.75
C PHE A 161 -5.84 -29.58 -7.03
N TYR A 162 -6.80 -30.50 -6.83
CA TYR A 162 -8.22 -30.25 -7.02
C TYR A 162 -8.70 -29.05 -6.20
N ALA A 163 -8.39 -29.03 -4.90
CA ALA A 163 -8.76 -27.93 -4.01
C ALA A 163 -8.18 -26.58 -4.48
N ASN A 164 -6.92 -26.54 -4.91
CA ASN A 164 -6.29 -25.29 -5.33
C ASN A 164 -6.75 -24.84 -6.73
N VAL A 165 -7.13 -25.75 -7.63
CA VAL A 165 -7.79 -25.43 -8.90
C VAL A 165 -9.16 -24.79 -8.64
N LEU A 166 -9.98 -25.38 -7.76
CA LEU A 166 -11.28 -24.82 -7.35
C LEU A 166 -11.13 -23.41 -6.74
N MET A 167 -10.17 -23.24 -5.84
CA MET A 167 -9.87 -21.93 -5.26
C MET A 167 -9.46 -20.92 -6.32
N THR A 168 -8.66 -21.34 -7.31
CA THR A 168 -8.20 -20.45 -8.40
C THR A 168 -9.38 -20.06 -9.29
N LEU A 169 -10.19 -21.02 -9.72
CA LEU A 169 -11.39 -20.78 -10.53
C LEU A 169 -12.39 -19.87 -9.82
N GLY A 170 -12.66 -20.11 -8.54
CA GLY A 170 -13.53 -19.26 -7.71
C GLY A 170 -13.00 -17.84 -7.52
N LYS A 171 -11.67 -17.63 -7.57
CA LYS A 171 -11.08 -16.29 -7.50
C LYS A 171 -11.12 -15.55 -8.83
N ILE A 172 -10.86 -16.23 -9.96
CA ILE A 172 -10.69 -15.57 -11.26
C ILE A 172 -12.00 -15.45 -12.05
N ASN A 173 -12.91 -16.43 -11.96
CA ASN A 173 -14.14 -16.46 -12.74
C ASN A 173 -15.29 -17.22 -12.03
N PRO A 174 -15.72 -16.81 -10.83
CA PRO A 174 -16.68 -17.56 -10.03
C PRO A 174 -18.10 -17.65 -10.60
N LYS A 175 -18.49 -16.71 -11.46
CA LYS A 175 -19.85 -16.63 -12.05
C LYS A 175 -19.98 -17.39 -13.37
N ASP A 176 -18.90 -18.00 -13.84
CA ASP A 176 -18.93 -18.83 -15.04
C ASP A 176 -19.78 -20.09 -14.77
N PRO A 177 -20.70 -20.48 -15.66
CA PRO A 177 -21.61 -21.60 -15.42
C PRO A 177 -20.90 -22.93 -15.14
N GLU A 178 -19.80 -23.22 -15.84
CA GLU A 178 -19.05 -24.47 -15.66
C GLU A 178 -18.28 -24.46 -14.34
N VAL A 179 -17.68 -23.31 -13.99
CA VAL A 179 -17.00 -23.11 -12.69
C VAL A 179 -17.98 -23.24 -11.54
N TYR A 180 -19.15 -22.61 -11.64
CA TYR A 180 -20.18 -22.64 -10.62
C TYR A 180 -20.71 -24.06 -10.39
N ALA A 181 -21.01 -24.80 -11.46
CA ALA A 181 -21.43 -26.20 -11.37
C ALA A 181 -20.34 -27.11 -10.75
N LEU A 182 -19.07 -26.85 -11.07
CA LEU A 182 -17.94 -27.57 -10.49
C LEU A 182 -17.79 -27.28 -8.98
N LEU A 183 -18.00 -26.03 -8.54
CA LEU A 183 -18.01 -25.63 -7.13
C LEU A 183 -19.17 -26.26 -6.35
N GLU A 184 -20.38 -26.31 -6.93
CA GLU A 184 -21.53 -26.99 -6.32
C GLU A 184 -21.26 -28.48 -6.12
N LYS A 185 -20.68 -29.16 -7.12
CA LYS A 185 -20.26 -30.55 -6.99
C LYS A 185 -19.20 -30.72 -5.90
N ALA A 186 -18.20 -29.83 -5.84
CA ALA A 186 -17.13 -29.88 -4.85
C ALA A 186 -17.60 -29.57 -3.41
N ALA A 187 -18.68 -28.81 -3.25
CA ALA A 187 -19.28 -28.55 -1.94
C ALA A 187 -19.86 -29.81 -1.27
N LEU A 188 -20.05 -30.88 -2.04
CA LEU A 188 -20.51 -32.21 -1.62
C LEU A 188 -19.42 -33.28 -1.65
N ASP A 189 -18.16 -32.92 -1.90
CA ASP A 189 -17.04 -33.86 -2.04
C ASP A 189 -16.83 -34.76 -0.81
N ALA A 190 -16.30 -35.97 -0.95
CA ALA A 190 -16.01 -36.83 0.21
C ALA A 190 -14.90 -36.26 1.10
N ASN A 191 -13.96 -35.48 0.55
CA ASN A 191 -12.87 -34.86 1.28
C ASN A 191 -13.31 -33.56 1.97
N ALA A 192 -13.14 -33.51 3.30
CA ALA A 192 -13.56 -32.37 4.12
C ALA A 192 -12.89 -31.04 3.75
N GLU A 193 -11.62 -31.07 3.34
CA GLU A 193 -10.89 -29.87 2.96
C GLU A 193 -11.36 -29.28 1.64
N ILE A 194 -11.77 -30.13 0.69
CA ILE A 194 -12.35 -29.70 -0.59
C ILE A 194 -13.74 -29.10 -0.36
N ARG A 195 -14.61 -29.80 0.38
CA ARG A 195 -15.95 -29.30 0.73
C ARG A 195 -15.90 -27.93 1.38
N LYS A 196 -15.09 -27.80 2.44
CA LYS A 196 -15.00 -26.56 3.23
C LYS A 196 -14.62 -25.36 2.36
N ARG A 197 -13.69 -25.56 1.43
CA ARG A 197 -13.22 -24.51 0.52
C ARG A 197 -14.27 -24.15 -0.54
N ALA A 198 -14.89 -25.14 -1.16
CA ALA A 198 -15.94 -24.92 -2.16
C ALA A 198 -17.18 -24.24 -1.56
N GLN A 199 -17.62 -24.67 -0.38
CA GLN A 199 -18.73 -24.04 0.36
C GLN A 199 -18.40 -22.59 0.74
N ALA A 200 -17.17 -22.30 1.18
CA ALA A 200 -16.75 -20.94 1.49
C ALA A 200 -16.81 -20.01 0.27
N ILE A 201 -16.46 -20.51 -0.93
CA ILE A 201 -16.55 -19.74 -2.18
C ILE A 201 -18.02 -19.52 -2.55
N LEU A 202 -18.86 -20.55 -2.50
CA LEU A 202 -20.29 -20.45 -2.84
C LEU A 202 -21.05 -19.46 -1.93
N LEU A 203 -20.72 -19.45 -0.63
CA LEU A 203 -21.28 -18.48 0.33
C LEU A 203 -20.90 -17.04 -0.01
N ASP A 204 -19.72 -16.81 -0.58
CA ASP A 204 -19.25 -15.46 -0.96
C ASP A 204 -19.92 -14.97 -2.25
N ILE A 205 -20.21 -15.88 -3.19
CA ILE A 205 -20.66 -15.50 -4.55
C ILE A 205 -22.17 -15.60 -4.77
N ALA A 206 -22.89 -16.40 -3.98
CA ALA A 206 -24.34 -16.61 -4.08
C ALA A 206 -24.97 -16.90 -2.70
N PRO A 207 -24.84 -15.99 -1.71
CA PRO A 207 -25.32 -16.19 -0.34
C PRO A 207 -26.83 -16.46 -0.27
N GLU A 208 -27.61 -15.92 -1.21
CA GLU A 208 -29.05 -16.13 -1.32
C GLU A 208 -29.47 -17.54 -1.77
N LYS A 209 -28.58 -18.29 -2.43
CA LYS A 209 -28.84 -19.67 -2.87
C LYS A 209 -28.27 -20.72 -1.92
N PHE A 210 -27.33 -20.34 -1.06
CA PHE A 210 -26.60 -21.27 -0.19
C PHE A 210 -26.78 -20.86 1.29
N THR A 211 -27.86 -21.29 1.93
CA THR A 211 -28.00 -21.11 3.38
C THR A 211 -27.12 -22.09 4.14
N ALA A 212 -26.33 -21.62 5.11
CA ALA A 212 -25.41 -22.40 5.96
C ALA A 212 -26.03 -23.60 6.73
N LYS A 213 -27.34 -23.84 6.57
CA LYS A 213 -28.07 -25.01 7.09
C LYS A 213 -27.99 -26.23 6.17
N ALA A 214 -27.56 -26.09 4.93
CA ALA A 214 -27.44 -27.21 4.00
C ALA A 214 -26.01 -27.79 4.05
N LEU A 215 -25.92 -28.98 4.65
CA LEU A 215 -24.88 -30.00 4.44
C LEU A 215 -23.58 -29.83 5.26
N THR A 216 -23.64 -30.26 6.53
CA THR A 216 -22.46 -30.84 7.20
C THR A 216 -22.67 -32.35 7.45
N PRO A 217 -21.70 -33.21 7.07
CA PRO A 217 -21.72 -34.66 7.33
C PRO A 217 -21.74 -35.08 8.81
N GLU A 218 -21.68 -34.13 9.74
CA GLU A 218 -21.81 -34.37 11.17
C GLU A 218 -23.22 -34.84 11.57
N GLN A 219 -24.25 -34.52 10.77
CA GLN A 219 -25.62 -34.91 11.10
C GLN A 219 -25.90 -36.39 10.83
N THR A 220 -25.24 -37.03 9.86
CA THR A 220 -25.47 -38.46 9.55
C THR A 220 -24.96 -39.37 10.67
N GLU A 221 -23.79 -39.08 11.25
CA GLU A 221 -23.26 -39.86 12.39
C GLU A 221 -24.06 -39.62 13.67
N GLN A 222 -24.54 -38.39 13.89
CA GLN A 222 -25.42 -38.07 15.01
C GLN A 222 -26.80 -38.72 14.87
N GLN A 223 -27.33 -38.80 13.65
CA GLN A 223 -28.64 -39.38 13.33
C GLN A 223 -28.60 -40.91 13.40
N GLU A 224 -27.52 -41.58 12.97
CA GLU A 224 -27.33 -43.02 13.19
C GLU A 224 -27.15 -43.36 14.67
N ARG A 225 -26.43 -42.52 15.44
CA ARG A 225 -26.36 -42.65 16.91
C ARG A 225 -27.71 -42.42 17.57
N LEU A 226 -28.50 -41.46 17.10
CA LEU A 226 -29.84 -41.18 17.61
C LEU A 226 -30.79 -42.34 17.30
N ILE A 227 -30.74 -42.92 16.09
CA ILE A 227 -31.51 -44.11 15.70
C ILE A 227 -31.10 -45.32 16.54
N ALA A 228 -29.80 -45.51 16.79
CA ALA A 228 -29.31 -46.58 17.67
C ALA A 228 -29.74 -46.40 19.14
N VAL A 229 -29.83 -45.16 19.62
CA VAL A 229 -30.32 -44.83 20.97
C VAL A 229 -31.84 -45.02 21.06
N VAL A 230 -32.61 -44.56 20.08
CA VAL A 230 -34.07 -44.70 20.01
C VAL A 230 -34.48 -46.17 19.90
N ASN A 231 -33.71 -46.99 19.17
CA ASN A 231 -33.91 -48.44 19.10
C ASN A 231 -33.53 -49.20 20.38
N ARG A 232 -32.89 -48.54 21.35
CA ARG A 232 -32.62 -49.09 22.70
C ARG A 232 -33.63 -48.62 23.75
N LEU A 233 -34.53 -47.69 23.42
CA LEU A 233 -35.59 -47.24 24.31
C LEU A 233 -36.73 -48.26 24.38
N SER A 234 -37.38 -48.33 25.55
CA SER A 234 -38.55 -49.18 25.79
C SER A 234 -39.75 -48.74 24.93
N PRO A 235 -40.72 -49.64 24.65
CA PRO A 235 -41.85 -49.34 23.77
C PRO A 235 -42.65 -48.08 24.18
N ALA A 236 -42.77 -47.82 25.49
CA ALA A 236 -43.46 -46.64 26.02
C ALA A 236 -42.73 -45.33 25.64
N LEU A 237 -41.40 -45.31 25.71
CA LEU A 237 -40.60 -44.12 25.37
C LEU A 237 -40.51 -43.87 23.85
N ARG A 238 -40.64 -44.90 23.01
CA ARG A 238 -40.70 -44.72 21.55
C ARG A 238 -41.98 -44.01 21.08
N SER A 239 -43.09 -44.18 21.81
CA SER A 239 -44.38 -43.56 21.45
C SER A 239 -44.40 -42.03 21.64
N LEU A 240 -43.66 -41.52 22.63
CA LEU A 240 -43.56 -40.09 22.92
C LEU A 240 -42.69 -39.32 21.90
N VAL A 241 -41.74 -39.99 21.25
CA VAL A 241 -40.84 -39.37 20.26
C VAL A 241 -41.51 -39.19 18.88
N LYS A 242 -42.52 -40.00 18.54
CA LYS A 242 -43.24 -39.91 17.25
C LYS A 242 -44.19 -38.71 17.13
N VAL A 243 -44.55 -38.05 18.22
CA VAL A 243 -45.53 -36.94 18.21
C VAL A 243 -44.91 -35.61 17.71
N GLY A 244 -43.59 -35.51 17.60
CA GLY A 244 -42.89 -34.28 17.23
C GLY A 244 -42.35 -34.18 15.79
N MET A 245 -42.69 -35.11 14.89
CA MET A 245 -42.07 -35.17 13.53
C MET A 245 -43.04 -35.03 12.35
N ASP A 246 -44.36 -34.92 12.56
CA ASP A 246 -45.34 -34.79 11.47
C ASP A 246 -46.14 -33.48 11.56
N GLU A 247 -45.53 -32.34 11.19
CA GLU A 247 -46.28 -31.19 10.67
C GLU A 247 -45.57 -30.63 9.43
N LYS A 248 -46.15 -30.92 8.27
CA LYS A 248 -45.76 -30.43 6.95
C LYS A 248 -46.58 -29.16 6.67
N PRO A 249 -46.00 -28.04 6.22
CA PRO A 249 -46.80 -26.87 5.88
C PRO A 249 -47.44 -27.03 4.48
N GLU A 250 -48.76 -26.86 4.41
CA GLU A 250 -49.51 -26.71 3.15
C GLU A 250 -49.20 -25.36 2.46
N PRO A 251 -49.33 -25.28 1.12
CA PRO A 251 -48.99 -24.08 0.36
C PRO A 251 -50.09 -23.01 0.44
N ALA A 252 -49.69 -21.75 0.55
CA ALA A 252 -50.58 -20.59 0.60
C ALA A 252 -51.24 -20.29 -0.76
N PRO A 253 -52.49 -19.79 -0.78
CA PRO A 253 -53.10 -19.25 -2.00
C PRO A 253 -52.67 -17.79 -2.24
N ALA A 254 -52.54 -17.45 -3.51
CA ALA A 254 -52.14 -16.13 -4.00
C ALA A 254 -53.33 -15.17 -4.11
N VAL A 255 -53.21 -13.92 -3.60
CA VAL A 255 -53.93 -12.73 -4.12
C VAL A 255 -53.14 -11.43 -3.85
N GLN A 256 -52.71 -10.81 -4.95
CA GLN A 256 -52.64 -9.39 -5.38
C GLN A 256 -52.42 -8.21 -4.38
N THR A 257 -51.49 -7.35 -4.83
CA THR A 257 -51.04 -5.98 -4.47
C THR A 257 -52.15 -4.91 -4.31
N PRO A 258 -51.87 -3.63 -3.92
CA PRO A 258 -50.63 -3.01 -3.42
C PRO A 258 -50.83 -2.07 -2.20
N GLN A 259 -49.90 -2.03 -1.23
CA GLN A 259 -49.79 -0.87 -0.34
C GLN A 259 -48.34 -0.64 0.11
N ALA A 260 -47.87 0.57 -0.18
CA ALA A 260 -46.58 1.09 0.20
C ALA A 260 -46.52 1.42 1.71
N ALA A 261 -45.29 1.43 2.23
CA ALA A 261 -44.84 1.82 3.57
C ALA A 261 -44.90 0.73 4.67
N VAL A 262 -43.84 0.70 5.49
CA VAL A 262 -43.57 -0.17 6.66
C VAL A 262 -42.91 -1.53 6.37
N GLN A 263 -41.65 -1.53 5.91
CA GLN A 263 -40.79 -2.74 5.94
C GLN A 263 -39.38 -2.53 6.56
N THR A 264 -39.11 -1.41 7.23
CA THR A 264 -37.76 -1.10 7.76
C THR A 264 -37.51 -1.42 9.25
N SER A 265 -38.52 -1.73 10.07
CA SER A 265 -38.32 -1.81 11.54
C SER A 265 -37.95 -3.19 12.11
N SER A 266 -38.39 -4.30 11.52
CA SER A 266 -38.20 -5.64 12.10
C SER A 266 -36.80 -6.22 11.89
N ALA A 267 -36.16 -5.92 10.76
CA ALA A 267 -34.81 -6.40 10.43
C ALA A 267 -33.72 -5.77 11.32
N ASN A 268 -33.93 -4.54 11.79
CA ASN A 268 -32.97 -3.82 12.64
C ASN A 268 -32.93 -4.39 14.08
N LEU A 269 -34.09 -4.78 14.64
CA LEU A 269 -34.16 -5.26 16.02
C LEU A 269 -33.41 -6.59 16.23
N ALA A 270 -33.54 -7.56 15.32
CA ALA A 270 -32.85 -8.86 15.45
C ALA A 270 -31.32 -8.72 15.36
N GLN A 271 -30.84 -7.78 14.55
CA GLN A 271 -29.42 -7.45 14.46
C GLN A 271 -28.92 -6.81 15.76
N VAL A 272 -29.65 -5.82 16.30
CA VAL A 272 -29.32 -5.20 17.60
C VAL A 272 -29.37 -6.22 18.74
N GLU A 273 -30.35 -7.13 18.75
CA GLU A 273 -30.45 -8.20 19.76
C GLU A 273 -29.24 -9.12 19.73
N THR A 274 -28.76 -9.48 18.54
CA THR A 274 -27.52 -10.25 18.37
C THR A 274 -26.32 -9.49 18.92
N LEU A 275 -26.18 -8.20 18.59
CA LEU A 275 -25.08 -7.35 19.07
C LEU A 275 -25.09 -7.19 20.59
N VAL A 276 -26.26 -6.96 21.18
CA VAL A 276 -26.43 -6.85 22.63
C VAL A 276 -26.07 -8.17 23.31
N ASN A 277 -26.51 -9.31 22.77
CA ASN A 277 -26.22 -10.63 23.37
C ASN A 277 -24.72 -10.95 23.38
N GLN A 278 -24.02 -10.55 22.31
CA GLN A 278 -22.56 -10.73 22.17
C GLN A 278 -21.77 -9.76 23.04
N THR A 279 -22.26 -8.54 23.24
CA THR A 279 -21.54 -7.47 23.94
C THR A 279 -21.69 -7.57 25.46
N TYR A 280 -22.89 -7.89 25.96
CA TYR A 280 -23.21 -7.78 27.38
C TYR A 280 -23.35 -9.14 28.07
N THR A 281 -22.82 -9.23 29.28
CA THR A 281 -23.03 -10.38 30.17
C THR A 281 -24.43 -10.31 30.80
N ALA A 282 -24.92 -11.44 31.31
CA ALA A 282 -26.20 -11.46 32.02
C ALA A 282 -26.20 -10.49 33.21
N ASP A 283 -25.10 -10.45 33.97
CA ASP A 283 -24.99 -9.58 35.15
C ASP A 283 -24.98 -8.09 34.78
N ALA A 284 -24.27 -7.72 33.71
CA ALA A 284 -24.28 -6.35 33.19
C ALA A 284 -25.69 -5.94 32.74
N LEU A 285 -26.40 -6.81 32.01
CA LEU A 285 -27.78 -6.55 31.59
C LEU A 285 -28.74 -6.43 32.77
N LYS A 286 -28.62 -7.28 33.80
CA LYS A 286 -29.42 -7.19 35.02
C LYS A 286 -29.20 -5.86 35.74
N GLN A 287 -27.94 -5.42 35.83
CA GLN A 287 -27.59 -4.16 36.47
C GLN A 287 -28.14 -2.96 35.70
N LEU A 288 -28.01 -2.94 34.37
CA LEU A 288 -28.57 -1.89 33.53
C LEU A 288 -30.10 -1.87 33.61
N TYR A 289 -30.73 -3.05 33.62
CA TYR A 289 -32.17 -3.16 33.78
C TYR A 289 -32.63 -2.57 35.12
N ASN A 290 -32.03 -2.97 36.24
CA ASN A 290 -32.36 -2.46 37.57
C ASN A 290 -32.16 -0.95 37.70
N SER A 291 -31.10 -0.42 37.09
CA SER A 291 -30.70 0.97 37.30
C SER A 291 -31.46 1.95 36.40
N TYR A 292 -31.83 1.53 35.19
CA TYR A 292 -32.26 2.46 34.13
C TYR A 292 -33.50 2.02 33.33
N ILE A 293 -34.03 0.82 33.55
CA ILE A 293 -35.17 0.29 32.75
C ILE A 293 -36.35 -0.09 33.66
N GLN A 294 -36.08 -0.72 34.80
CA GLN A 294 -37.13 -1.18 35.71
C GLN A 294 -37.96 0.00 36.24
N GLY A 295 -39.28 -0.08 36.07
CA GLY A 295 -40.21 0.96 36.53
C GLY A 295 -40.18 2.28 35.72
N VAL A 296 -39.44 2.33 34.61
CA VAL A 296 -39.46 3.46 33.67
C VAL A 296 -40.56 3.26 32.63
N ASP A 297 -41.42 4.25 32.46
CA ASP A 297 -42.45 4.23 31.42
C ASP A 297 -41.84 4.70 30.09
N PHE A 298 -41.71 3.77 29.15
CA PHE A 298 -41.15 4.03 27.81
C PHE A 298 -42.22 4.42 26.79
N HIS A 299 -43.43 4.84 27.22
CA HIS A 299 -44.54 5.38 26.44
C HIS A 299 -44.57 4.97 24.95
N ASP A 300 -45.51 4.08 24.59
CA ASP A 300 -45.84 3.68 23.21
C ASP A 300 -44.85 2.74 22.49
N VAL A 301 -43.67 2.47 23.06
CA VAL A 301 -42.83 1.36 22.58
C VAL A 301 -43.39 0.05 23.11
N SER A 302 -43.51 -0.97 22.26
CA SER A 302 -43.99 -2.33 22.57
C SER A 302 -43.08 -3.12 23.55
N LEU A 303 -42.47 -2.45 24.53
CA LEU A 303 -41.86 -2.97 25.75
C LEU A 303 -42.92 -3.48 26.76
N ARG A 304 -44.16 -3.74 26.32
CA ARG A 304 -45.24 -4.34 27.13
C ARG A 304 -44.90 -5.74 27.66
N LEU A 305 -43.75 -6.30 27.30
CA LEU A 305 -43.15 -7.44 27.99
C LEU A 305 -42.21 -6.91 29.09
N HIS A 306 -42.73 -6.88 30.32
CA HIS A 306 -41.95 -7.01 31.55
C HIS A 306 -41.25 -5.76 32.13
N ALA A 307 -41.67 -4.52 31.90
CA ALA A 307 -41.11 -3.35 32.62
C ALA A 307 -41.30 -3.40 34.16
N ASN A 308 -42.22 -4.24 34.65
CA ASN A 308 -42.52 -4.46 36.08
C ASN A 308 -42.11 -5.85 36.61
N THR A 309 -41.42 -6.67 35.82
CA THR A 309 -40.97 -7.99 36.28
C THR A 309 -39.70 -7.84 37.12
N PRO A 310 -39.62 -8.42 38.34
CA PRO A 310 -38.39 -8.43 39.11
C PRO A 310 -37.25 -9.07 38.30
N VAL A 311 -36.10 -8.40 38.21
CA VAL A 311 -34.96 -8.82 37.38
C VAL A 311 -34.51 -10.26 37.62
N ASN A 312 -34.69 -10.77 38.85
CA ASN A 312 -34.33 -12.13 39.25
C ASN A 312 -35.15 -13.21 38.55
N LYS A 313 -36.29 -12.85 37.94
CA LYS A 313 -37.15 -13.75 37.16
C LYS A 313 -36.84 -13.71 35.66
N LEU A 314 -36.02 -12.78 35.19
CA LEU A 314 -35.71 -12.60 33.78
C LEU A 314 -34.46 -13.39 33.37
N LYS A 315 -34.56 -14.14 32.28
CA LYS A 315 -33.45 -14.83 31.64
C LYS A 315 -32.60 -13.84 30.83
N LYS A 316 -31.33 -14.19 30.57
CA LYS A 316 -30.44 -13.36 29.73
C LYS A 316 -31.08 -13.01 28.38
N ALA A 317 -31.72 -13.97 27.72
CA ALA A 317 -32.38 -13.74 26.42
C ALA A 317 -33.47 -12.66 26.49
N GLU A 318 -34.26 -12.64 27.57
CA GLU A 318 -35.32 -11.63 27.78
C GLU A 318 -34.71 -10.25 28.04
N LEU A 319 -33.67 -10.18 28.87
CA LEU A 319 -32.93 -8.94 29.14
C LEU A 319 -32.25 -8.39 27.88
N THR A 320 -31.67 -9.26 27.06
CA THR A 320 -31.10 -8.90 25.75
C THR A 320 -32.16 -8.28 24.87
N ARG A 321 -33.32 -8.92 24.72
CA ARG A 321 -34.41 -8.42 23.87
C ARG A 321 -34.95 -7.08 24.35
N ILE A 322 -35.07 -6.89 25.67
CA ILE A 322 -35.48 -5.61 26.27
C ILE A 322 -34.46 -4.51 25.92
N MET A 323 -33.18 -4.74 26.21
CA MET A 323 -32.13 -3.76 25.92
C MET A 323 -32.00 -3.47 24.42
N ALA A 324 -32.14 -4.49 23.57
CA ALA A 324 -32.13 -4.33 22.12
C ALA A 324 -33.31 -3.50 21.63
N THR A 325 -34.48 -3.65 22.23
CA THR A 325 -35.65 -2.83 21.92
C THR A 325 -35.41 -1.36 22.30
N VAL A 326 -34.77 -1.12 23.46
CA VAL A 326 -34.37 0.24 23.87
C VAL A 326 -33.35 0.83 22.89
N PHE A 327 -32.31 0.09 22.51
CA PHE A 327 -31.27 0.56 21.59
C PHE A 327 -31.75 0.72 20.14
N ALA A 328 -32.73 -0.07 19.70
CA ALA A 328 -33.24 0.00 18.32
C ALA A 328 -34.31 1.09 18.13
N ASN A 329 -34.92 1.61 19.19
CA ASN A 329 -35.98 2.60 19.12
C ASN A 329 -35.51 3.97 19.63
N ALA A 330 -35.58 5.00 18.76
CA ALA A 330 -35.14 6.34 19.09
C ALA A 330 -35.80 6.93 20.35
N ALA A 331 -37.12 6.79 20.50
CA ALA A 331 -37.84 7.35 21.64
C ALA A 331 -37.46 6.64 22.96
N ALA A 332 -37.42 5.30 22.96
CA ALA A 332 -36.99 4.55 24.13
C ALA A 332 -35.52 4.83 24.49
N PHE A 333 -34.64 4.91 23.48
CA PHE A 333 -33.25 5.28 23.69
C PHE A 333 -33.10 6.65 24.33
N GLN A 334 -33.88 7.66 23.91
CA GLN A 334 -33.83 9.01 24.50
C GLN A 334 -34.22 9.00 25.98
N ILE A 335 -35.25 8.25 26.35
CA ILE A 335 -35.66 8.10 27.75
C ILE A 335 -34.54 7.44 28.56
N PHE A 336 -33.98 6.33 28.05
CA PHE A 336 -32.85 5.64 28.65
C PHE A 336 -31.62 6.55 28.80
N PHE A 337 -31.23 7.26 27.74
CA PHE A 337 -30.04 8.11 27.71
C PHE A 337 -30.15 9.26 28.71
N LYS A 338 -31.32 9.91 28.81
CA LYS A 338 -31.59 10.98 29.79
C LYS A 338 -31.56 10.47 31.24
N SER A 339 -31.84 9.19 31.47
CA SER A 339 -31.77 8.58 32.81
C SER A 339 -30.33 8.34 33.30
N LEU A 340 -29.35 8.33 32.40
CA LEU A 340 -27.94 8.16 32.76
C LEU A 340 -27.41 9.41 33.48
N PRO A 341 -26.47 9.28 34.44
CA PRO A 341 -25.80 10.45 35.03
C PRO A 341 -25.14 11.32 33.95
N GLN A 342 -25.12 12.65 34.14
CA GLN A 342 -24.57 13.60 33.16
C GLN A 342 -23.11 13.27 32.74
N ALA A 343 -22.30 12.85 33.72
CA ALA A 343 -20.94 12.33 33.51
C ALA A 343 -20.90 11.13 32.55
N VAL A 344 -21.81 10.17 32.72
CA VAL A 344 -21.91 8.97 31.86
C VAL A 344 -22.43 9.34 30.48
N GLN A 345 -23.37 10.29 30.38
CA GLN A 345 -23.85 10.80 29.09
C GLN A 345 -22.71 11.41 28.27
N ALA A 346 -21.84 12.20 28.91
CA ALA A 346 -20.68 12.81 28.24
C ALA A 346 -19.70 11.74 27.72
N VAL A 347 -19.34 10.76 28.57
CA VAL A 347 -18.48 9.62 28.16
C VAL A 347 -19.16 8.78 27.07
N PHE A 348 -20.47 8.59 27.13
CA PHE A 348 -21.22 7.86 26.10
C PHE A 348 -21.15 8.58 24.75
N GLN A 349 -21.39 9.90 24.73
CA GLN A 349 -21.28 10.70 23.52
C GLN A 349 -19.87 10.66 22.94
N GLU A 350 -18.84 10.80 23.78
CA GLU A 350 -17.44 10.64 23.39
C GLU A 350 -17.19 9.30 22.68
N LEU A 351 -17.63 8.19 23.27
CA LEU A 351 -17.43 6.85 22.71
C LEU A 351 -18.30 6.56 21.47
N VAL A 352 -19.46 7.22 21.32
CA VAL A 352 -20.27 7.12 20.10
C VAL A 352 -19.66 7.93 18.97
N TRP A 353 -19.27 9.17 19.23
CA TRP A 353 -18.80 10.07 18.18
C TRP A 353 -17.36 9.77 17.79
N GLN A 354 -16.50 9.37 18.73
CA GLN A 354 -15.12 9.02 18.46
C GLN A 354 -14.93 7.51 18.26
N LYS A 355 -14.31 7.11 17.14
CA LYS A 355 -14.12 5.70 16.79
C LYS A 355 -13.03 5.02 17.63
N GLY A 356 -13.28 3.77 18.00
CA GLY A 356 -12.32 2.90 18.69
C GLY A 356 -12.41 2.95 20.23
N GLU A 357 -11.39 2.40 20.88
CA GLU A 357 -11.30 2.37 22.34
C GLU A 357 -10.67 3.67 22.88
N ARG A 358 -11.11 4.11 24.07
CA ARG A 358 -10.56 5.27 24.79
C ARG A 358 -9.95 4.83 26.11
N ASP A 359 -8.80 5.41 26.42
CA ASP A 359 -8.11 5.21 27.69
C ASP A 359 -8.94 5.77 28.84
N VAL A 360 -9.18 4.96 29.87
CA VAL A 360 -9.95 5.39 31.04
C VAL A 360 -9.27 6.53 31.78
N GLU A 361 -7.93 6.57 31.86
CA GLU A 361 -7.22 7.67 32.52
C GLU A 361 -7.45 9.01 31.80
N PHE A 362 -7.56 8.97 30.47
CA PHE A 362 -7.94 10.13 29.68
C PHE A 362 -9.38 10.55 29.99
N LEU A 363 -10.34 9.62 29.96
CA LEU A 363 -11.76 9.91 30.22
C LEU A 363 -11.99 10.46 31.62
N GLU A 364 -11.37 9.88 32.65
CA GLU A 364 -11.46 10.34 34.04
C GLU A 364 -10.94 11.76 34.19
N LYS A 365 -9.85 12.10 33.51
CA LYS A 365 -9.27 13.45 33.54
C LYS A 365 -10.11 14.45 32.75
N GLU A 366 -10.50 14.12 31.53
CA GLU A 366 -11.19 15.02 30.61
C GLU A 366 -12.58 15.39 31.12
N TYR A 367 -13.32 14.40 31.62
CA TYR A 367 -14.68 14.60 32.11
C TYR A 367 -14.74 14.83 33.62
N ASN A 368 -13.60 14.81 34.31
CA ASN A 368 -13.50 14.90 35.77
C ASN A 368 -14.41 13.88 36.48
N VAL A 369 -14.30 12.61 36.07
CA VAL A 369 -15.12 11.51 36.55
C VAL A 369 -14.27 10.40 37.17
N ARG A 370 -14.92 9.55 37.97
CA ARG A 370 -14.35 8.28 38.40
C ARG A 370 -15.05 7.14 37.70
N ILE A 371 -14.28 6.36 36.95
CA ILE A 371 -14.74 5.20 36.18
C ILE A 371 -14.29 3.91 36.86
N VAL A 372 -13.09 3.86 37.46
CA VAL A 372 -12.59 2.66 38.16
C VAL A 372 -12.84 2.78 39.67
N LYS A 373 -13.41 1.72 40.26
CA LYS A 373 -13.71 1.62 41.71
C LYS A 373 -12.44 1.73 42.56
N ALA A 374 -12.58 2.23 43.80
CA ALA A 374 -11.50 2.19 44.78
C ALA A 374 -11.35 0.76 45.33
N GLY A 375 -10.15 0.17 45.30
CA GLY A 375 -9.92 -1.13 45.95
C GLY A 375 -8.54 -1.74 45.71
N GLU A 376 -8.23 -2.80 46.46
CA GLU A 376 -7.01 -3.60 46.28
C GLU A 376 -7.10 -4.47 45.02
N TYR A 377 -6.21 -4.19 44.06
CA TYR A 377 -5.90 -4.99 42.87
C TYR A 377 -7.11 -5.38 42.01
N GLY A 378 -7.49 -4.52 41.08
CA GLY A 378 -8.51 -4.79 40.05
C GLY A 378 -8.27 -6.09 39.27
N ARG A 379 -9.36 -6.74 38.85
CA ARG A 379 -9.40 -8.05 38.17
C ARG A 379 -9.24 -7.98 36.65
N GLY A 380 -9.10 -6.78 36.09
CA GLY A 380 -9.01 -6.53 34.66
C GLY A 380 -10.33 -6.72 33.91
N ASN A 381 -11.48 -6.47 34.54
CA ASN A 381 -12.78 -6.68 33.89
C ASN A 381 -13.83 -5.65 34.34
N VAL A 382 -15.07 -5.80 33.84
CA VAL A 382 -16.16 -4.83 34.04
C VAL A 382 -16.53 -4.65 35.52
N GLN A 383 -16.24 -5.62 36.38
CA GLN A 383 -16.51 -5.54 37.82
C GLN A 383 -15.67 -4.46 38.51
N ASP A 384 -14.51 -4.11 37.95
CA ASP A 384 -13.63 -3.07 38.45
C ASP A 384 -14.19 -1.66 38.16
N LEU A 385 -15.14 -1.54 37.25
CA LEU A 385 -15.73 -0.26 36.88
C LEU A 385 -16.87 0.12 37.85
N GLU A 386 -17.02 1.42 38.07
CA GLU A 386 -18.20 1.99 38.72
C GLU A 386 -19.46 1.56 37.98
N ASN A 387 -20.51 1.27 38.74
CA ASN A 387 -21.71 0.61 38.21
C ASN A 387 -22.35 1.40 37.05
N ALA A 388 -22.19 2.73 37.08
CA ALA A 388 -22.71 3.64 36.06
C ALA A 388 -22.03 3.49 34.69
N TYR A 389 -20.86 2.85 34.60
CA TYR A 389 -20.07 2.66 33.36
C TYR A 389 -20.09 1.23 32.82
N ALA A 390 -20.85 0.32 33.46
CA ALA A 390 -20.98 -1.07 33.03
C ALA A 390 -21.67 -1.26 31.66
N LEU A 391 -22.26 -0.19 31.10
CA LEU A 391 -22.83 -0.17 29.75
C LEU A 391 -21.78 -0.14 28.63
N PHE A 392 -20.50 0.07 28.94
CA PHE A 392 -19.43 0.12 27.95
C PHE A 392 -18.69 -1.22 27.87
N ARG A 393 -18.18 -1.53 26.68
CA ARG A 393 -17.25 -2.65 26.52
C ARG A 393 -15.91 -2.26 27.11
N VAL A 394 -15.41 -3.09 28.02
CA VAL A 394 -14.11 -2.90 28.67
C VAL A 394 -13.05 -3.84 28.10
N ARG A 395 -11.88 -3.29 27.83
CA ARG A 395 -10.64 -4.05 27.63
C ARG A 395 -9.64 -3.64 28.69
N SER A 396 -8.97 -4.61 29.31
CA SER A 396 -7.85 -4.35 30.20
C SER A 396 -6.54 -4.77 29.55
N GLN A 397 -5.46 -4.07 29.85
CA GLN A 397 -4.10 -4.46 29.53
C GLN A 397 -3.26 -4.46 30.79
N TYR A 398 -2.52 -5.55 31.05
CA TYR A 398 -1.59 -5.59 32.18
C TYR A 398 -0.50 -4.53 31.97
N ASP A 399 -0.32 -3.66 32.97
CA ASP A 399 0.73 -2.64 32.98
C ASP A 399 1.35 -2.58 34.38
N TRP A 400 2.60 -3.03 34.50
CA TRP A 400 3.30 -3.01 35.78
C TRP A 400 3.56 -1.59 36.30
N ARG A 401 3.46 -0.56 35.45
CA ARG A 401 3.65 0.85 35.86
C ARG A 401 2.45 1.39 36.65
N THR A 402 1.25 0.86 36.43
CA THR A 402 0.04 1.28 37.14
C THR A 402 -0.03 0.72 38.58
N TYR A 403 0.91 -0.15 38.96
CA TYR A 403 0.98 -0.78 40.29
C TYR A 403 1.08 0.26 41.41
N SER A 404 1.83 1.35 41.16
CA SER A 404 1.94 2.49 42.08
C SER A 404 0.65 3.29 42.25
N LYS A 405 -0.33 3.10 41.36
CA LYS A 405 -1.65 3.75 41.35
C LYS A 405 -2.77 2.82 41.85
N GLY A 406 -2.44 1.65 42.43
CA GLY A 406 -3.43 0.73 43.00
C GLY A 406 -4.10 -0.22 42.01
N SER A 407 -3.70 -0.25 40.73
CA SER A 407 -4.23 -1.18 39.72
C SER A 407 -3.12 -1.92 38.97
N ARG A 408 -3.31 -3.20 38.65
CA ARG A 408 -2.39 -3.96 37.76
C ARG A 408 -2.71 -3.81 36.28
N TYR A 409 -3.80 -3.11 35.98
CA TYR A 409 -4.35 -3.02 34.66
C TYR A 409 -4.62 -1.57 34.26
N LYS A 410 -4.33 -1.30 33.00
CA LYS A 410 -4.85 -0.14 32.28
C LYS A 410 -6.15 -0.52 31.59
N TYR A 411 -7.17 0.32 31.69
CA TYR A 411 -8.51 0.05 31.17
C TYR A 411 -8.82 0.91 29.95
N PHE A 412 -9.58 0.34 29.02
CA PHE A 412 -10.05 1.01 27.81
C PHE A 412 -11.55 0.75 27.65
N LEU A 413 -12.32 1.80 27.36
CA LEU A 413 -13.76 1.72 27.10
C LEU A 413 -14.06 1.88 25.60
N SER A 414 -15.11 1.22 25.13
CA SER A 414 -15.60 1.34 23.76
C SER A 414 -17.10 1.04 23.68
N ILE A 415 -17.72 1.51 22.60
CA ILE A 415 -19.04 1.05 22.13
C ILE A 415 -18.80 0.17 20.90
N PRO A 416 -19.52 -0.97 20.73
CA PRO A 416 -19.45 -1.77 19.51
C PRO A 416 -19.63 -0.91 18.26
N ASP A 417 -18.73 -1.04 17.28
CA ASP A 417 -18.70 -0.21 16.08
C ASP A 417 -20.02 -0.28 15.30
N GLU A 418 -20.71 -1.42 15.38
CA GLU A 418 -22.01 -1.67 14.73
C GLU A 418 -23.18 -0.95 15.41
N LEU A 419 -23.06 -0.62 16.71
CA LEU A 419 -24.10 0.13 17.44
C LEU A 419 -23.92 1.65 17.29
N ARG A 420 -22.71 2.13 17.00
CA ARG A 420 -22.42 3.57 16.89
C ARG A 420 -23.28 4.30 15.84
N PRO A 421 -23.50 3.77 14.61
CA PRO A 421 -24.36 4.43 13.62
C PRO A 421 -25.80 4.62 14.11
N ILE A 422 -26.32 3.63 14.86
CA ILE A 422 -27.66 3.69 15.45
C ILE A 422 -27.71 4.83 16.47
N PHE A 423 -26.76 4.86 17.42
CA PHE A 423 -26.74 5.91 18.44
C PHE A 423 -26.45 7.30 17.87
N LYS A 424 -25.61 7.44 16.84
CA LYS A 424 -25.38 8.72 16.13
C LYS A 424 -26.68 9.29 15.56
N SER A 425 -27.60 8.45 15.12
CA SER A 425 -28.90 8.91 14.60
C SER A 425 -29.86 9.43 15.67
N TYR A 426 -29.55 9.17 16.95
CA TYR A 426 -30.38 9.59 18.09
C TYR A 426 -29.74 10.71 18.90
N LEU A 427 -28.41 10.75 18.99
CA LEU A 427 -27.69 11.74 19.79
C LEU A 427 -27.60 13.10 19.08
N PRO A 428 -27.48 14.21 19.85
CA PRO A 428 -27.20 15.50 19.25
C PRO A 428 -25.86 15.50 18.52
N LEU A 429 -25.77 16.29 17.47
CA LEU A 429 -24.53 16.50 16.72
C LEU A 429 -23.54 17.25 17.62
N PRO A 430 -22.27 16.79 17.72
CA PRO A 430 -21.24 17.47 18.49
C PRO A 430 -20.78 18.75 17.78
N ASP A 431 -20.17 19.66 18.53
CA ASP A 431 -19.46 20.81 17.96
C ASP A 431 -18.39 20.33 16.98
N GLY A 432 -18.23 21.04 15.86
CA GLY A 432 -17.34 20.62 14.78
C GLY A 432 -17.80 19.41 13.95
N TYR A 433 -19.08 19.01 14.05
CA TYR A 433 -19.69 18.01 13.16
C TYR A 433 -19.71 18.45 11.68
N ASP A 434 -19.98 19.73 11.46
CA ASP A 434 -19.91 20.36 10.14
C ASP A 434 -18.65 21.23 10.03
N LEU A 435 -18.25 21.51 8.78
CA LEU A 435 -17.14 22.42 8.53
C LEU A 435 -17.59 23.85 8.82
N GLU A 436 -16.86 24.52 9.71
CA GLU A 436 -17.18 25.83 10.23
C GLU A 436 -16.36 26.91 9.50
N PRO A 437 -16.94 27.62 8.50
CA PRO A 437 -16.25 28.68 7.81
C PRO A 437 -15.94 29.84 8.76
N LEU A 438 -14.72 30.35 8.68
CA LEU A 438 -14.23 31.49 9.44
C LEU A 438 -14.16 32.72 8.54
N ASP A 439 -14.66 33.85 9.05
CA ASP A 439 -14.52 35.14 8.37
C ASP A 439 -13.11 35.73 8.53
N ALA A 440 -12.43 35.41 9.64
CA ALA A 440 -11.05 35.78 9.89
C ALA A 440 -10.31 34.67 10.66
N ILE A 441 -9.03 34.51 10.37
CA ILE A 441 -8.13 33.57 11.08
C ILE A 441 -7.23 34.33 12.04
N LYS A 442 -6.80 33.67 13.13
CA LYS A 442 -5.78 34.22 14.02
C LYS A 442 -4.43 34.30 13.28
N PRO A 443 -3.57 35.28 13.59
CA PRO A 443 -2.22 35.35 13.02
C PRO A 443 -1.44 34.05 13.26
N THR A 444 -0.76 33.57 12.22
CA THR A 444 0.14 32.42 12.24
C THR A 444 1.55 32.87 11.82
N ALA A 445 2.57 32.05 12.07
CA ALA A 445 3.94 32.38 11.65
C ALA A 445 4.06 32.54 10.12
N HIS A 446 3.30 31.75 9.37
CA HIS A 446 3.31 31.74 7.91
C HIS A 446 1.88 31.69 7.35
N LEU A 447 1.70 32.41 6.24
CA LEU A 447 0.53 32.34 5.37
C LEU A 447 1.04 31.99 3.97
N TYR A 448 0.57 30.87 3.42
CA TYR A 448 0.90 30.44 2.06
C TYR A 448 -0.34 30.51 1.19
N GLU A 449 -0.31 31.47 0.27
CA GLU A 449 -1.27 31.62 -0.81
C GLU A 449 -0.52 31.52 -2.13
N ASP A 450 -0.88 30.55 -2.97
CA ASP A 450 -0.18 30.32 -4.23
C ASP A 450 -0.44 31.46 -5.23
N GLN A 451 -1.67 32.00 -5.24
CA GLN A 451 -2.09 33.09 -6.11
C GLN A 451 -1.75 32.84 -7.58
N ASP A 452 -2.11 31.66 -8.11
CA ASP A 452 -1.86 31.22 -9.49
C ASP A 452 -0.40 31.05 -9.92
N ARG A 453 0.58 31.22 -9.01
CA ARG A 453 2.00 31.02 -9.33
C ARG A 453 2.28 29.64 -9.91
N ILE A 454 1.57 28.60 -9.44
CA ILE A 454 1.72 27.26 -9.96
C ILE A 454 1.45 27.16 -11.46
N LEU A 455 0.58 28.00 -12.03
CA LEU A 455 0.24 27.95 -13.45
C LEU A 455 1.44 28.36 -14.32
N HIS A 456 2.33 29.21 -13.83
CA HIS A 456 3.61 29.50 -14.49
C HIS A 456 4.64 28.39 -14.26
N ASP A 457 4.67 27.86 -13.05
CA ASP A 457 5.76 27.02 -12.57
C ASP A 457 5.60 25.54 -12.95
N ILE A 458 4.37 25.03 -13.11
CA ILE A 458 4.10 23.59 -13.26
C ILE A 458 4.81 22.98 -14.48
N LYS A 459 4.84 23.69 -15.60
CA LYS A 459 5.52 23.25 -16.82
C LYS A 459 7.04 23.25 -16.61
N LEU A 460 7.57 24.24 -15.89
CA LEU A 460 9.00 24.30 -15.54
C LEU A 460 9.39 23.12 -14.65
N TYR A 461 8.60 22.83 -13.61
CA TYR A 461 8.85 21.72 -12.70
C TYR A 461 8.84 20.38 -13.44
N LEU A 462 7.82 20.11 -14.25
CA LEU A 462 7.71 18.88 -15.05
C LEU A 462 8.84 18.77 -16.06
N SER A 463 9.19 19.86 -16.74
CA SER A 463 10.29 19.90 -17.70
C SER A 463 11.62 19.58 -17.02
N TYR A 464 11.89 20.20 -15.87
CA TYR A 464 13.11 19.95 -15.09
C TYR A 464 13.24 18.48 -14.68
N ILE A 465 12.14 17.85 -14.25
CA ILE A 465 12.10 16.44 -13.85
C ILE A 465 12.27 15.51 -15.07
N ALA A 466 11.50 15.73 -16.14
CA ALA A 466 11.51 14.91 -17.37
C ALA A 466 12.89 14.90 -18.05
N GLN A 467 13.61 16.00 -17.91
CA GLN A 467 14.96 16.21 -18.41
C GLN A 467 16.07 15.45 -17.65
N GLY A 468 15.74 14.64 -16.64
CA GLY A 468 16.71 13.80 -15.93
C GLY A 468 17.65 14.56 -14.99
N ASN A 469 17.31 15.79 -14.59
CA ASN A 469 18.15 16.62 -13.73
C ASN A 469 18.21 16.11 -12.27
N LEU A 470 17.34 15.16 -11.89
CA LEU A 470 17.31 14.55 -10.57
C LEU A 470 18.31 13.39 -10.47
N LYS A 471 19.26 13.50 -9.55
CA LYS A 471 20.31 12.49 -9.31
C LYS A 471 20.03 11.71 -8.02
N TYR A 472 20.25 10.41 -8.08
CA TYR A 472 20.00 9.49 -6.98
C TYR A 472 21.30 8.84 -6.49
N SER A 473 21.36 8.55 -5.20
CA SER A 473 22.46 7.80 -4.60
C SER A 473 22.45 6.36 -5.08
N GLN A 474 23.58 5.89 -5.65
CA GLN A 474 23.73 4.50 -6.13
C GLN A 474 23.47 3.46 -5.02
N ASN A 475 23.88 3.75 -3.78
CA ASN A 475 23.80 2.79 -2.66
C ASN A 475 22.43 2.76 -1.96
N SER A 476 21.72 3.89 -1.93
CA SER A 476 20.50 4.03 -1.14
C SER A 476 19.24 4.25 -1.97
N GLY A 477 19.37 4.53 -3.27
CA GLY A 477 18.26 4.92 -4.14
C GLY A 477 17.61 6.26 -3.76
N LYS A 478 18.12 6.97 -2.75
CA LYS A 478 17.56 8.23 -2.27
C LYS A 478 18.02 9.40 -3.15
N LEU A 479 17.14 10.37 -3.32
CA LEU A 479 17.44 11.62 -4.00
C LEU A 479 18.59 12.35 -3.29
N LEU A 480 19.57 12.83 -4.07
CA LEU A 480 20.73 13.53 -3.54
C LEU A 480 20.35 14.95 -3.09
N LYS A 481 20.94 15.41 -1.98
CA LYS A 481 20.72 16.77 -1.46
C LYS A 481 20.99 17.84 -2.52
N ASN A 482 22.05 17.68 -3.30
CA ASN A 482 22.38 18.62 -4.37
C ASN A 482 21.25 18.71 -5.42
N SER A 483 20.55 17.63 -5.75
CA SER A 483 19.44 17.68 -6.70
C SER A 483 18.25 18.49 -6.18
N LEU A 484 17.93 18.39 -4.89
CA LEU A 484 16.95 19.24 -4.23
C LEU A 484 17.36 20.72 -4.29
N THR A 485 18.60 21.02 -3.88
CA THR A 485 19.11 22.40 -3.87
C THR A 485 19.17 23.02 -5.26
N GLN A 486 19.57 22.24 -6.29
CA GLN A 486 19.58 22.72 -7.67
C GLN A 486 18.16 22.96 -8.18
N MET A 487 17.23 22.02 -7.97
CA MET A 487 15.84 22.22 -8.41
C MET A 487 15.22 23.46 -7.75
N ALA A 488 15.39 23.62 -6.43
CA ALA A 488 14.89 24.80 -5.72
C ALA A 488 15.45 26.10 -6.30
N LYS A 489 16.76 26.14 -6.59
CA LYS A 489 17.42 27.30 -7.18
C LYS A 489 16.92 27.60 -8.60
N TYR A 490 16.89 26.59 -9.48
CA TYR A 490 16.53 26.75 -10.89
C TYR A 490 15.06 27.04 -11.10
N CYS A 491 14.20 26.38 -10.32
CA CYS A 491 12.75 26.54 -10.39
C CYS A 491 12.24 27.64 -9.46
N HIS A 492 13.14 28.43 -8.86
CA HIS A 492 12.82 29.52 -7.93
C HIS A 492 11.85 29.13 -6.80
N ILE A 493 11.96 27.90 -6.31
CA ILE A 493 11.08 27.36 -5.27
C ILE A 493 11.45 27.99 -3.93
N THR A 494 10.49 28.73 -3.35
CA THR A 494 10.58 29.20 -1.96
C THR A 494 10.05 28.12 -1.02
N GLU A 495 10.90 27.64 -0.12
CA GLU A 495 10.57 26.60 0.86
C GLU A 495 9.60 27.09 1.94
N PHE A 496 8.87 26.16 2.57
CA PHE A 496 7.87 26.49 3.60
C PHE A 496 8.48 27.09 4.88
N TYR A 497 9.72 26.72 5.19
CA TYR A 497 10.40 27.11 6.42
C TYR A 497 11.80 27.61 6.11
N ASP A 498 12.19 28.72 6.74
CA ASP A 498 13.58 29.13 6.80
C ASP A 498 14.28 28.35 7.93
N SER A 499 14.85 27.20 7.58
CA SER A 499 15.47 26.30 8.55
C SER A 499 16.73 25.63 8.00
N THR A 500 17.73 25.47 8.86
CA THR A 500 18.93 24.68 8.59
C THR A 500 18.72 23.18 8.80
N ARG A 501 17.58 22.79 9.37
CA ARG A 501 17.24 21.40 9.67
C ARG A 501 16.90 20.65 8.39
N LYS A 502 17.51 19.47 8.19
CA LYS A 502 17.51 18.76 6.90
C LYS A 502 16.13 18.36 6.37
N ASP A 503 15.21 17.98 7.26
CA ASP A 503 13.82 17.59 6.96
C ASP A 503 12.90 18.79 6.67
N LEU A 504 13.30 20.01 7.07
CA LEU A 504 12.55 21.25 6.78
C LEU A 504 13.13 22.02 5.57
N GLN A 505 14.46 22.02 5.41
CA GLN A 505 15.20 22.84 4.42
C GLN A 505 14.78 22.59 2.95
N SER A 506 14.22 21.43 2.61
CA SER A 506 13.85 21.09 1.23
C SER A 506 12.50 20.37 1.16
N LEU A 507 11.60 20.70 2.09
CA LEU A 507 10.34 20.00 2.28
C LEU A 507 9.40 20.21 1.09
N LYS A 508 9.23 21.47 0.64
CA LYS A 508 8.37 21.82 -0.50
C LYS A 508 8.93 21.19 -1.78
N THR A 509 10.23 21.36 -2.02
CA THR A 509 10.87 20.78 -3.21
C THR A 509 10.76 19.26 -3.24
N SER A 510 10.93 18.58 -2.09
CA SER A 510 10.75 17.12 -2.01
C SER A 510 9.32 16.72 -2.37
N LEU A 511 8.30 17.41 -1.82
CA LEU A 511 6.90 17.12 -2.11
C LEU A 511 6.54 17.32 -3.59
N ILE A 512 7.06 18.37 -4.23
CA ILE A 512 6.88 18.62 -5.67
C ILE A 512 7.42 17.42 -6.47
N ILE A 513 8.65 17.00 -6.19
CA ILE A 513 9.29 15.87 -6.89
C ILE A 513 8.50 14.59 -6.64
N ASP A 514 8.18 14.31 -5.38
CA ASP A 514 7.47 13.10 -4.95
C ASP A 514 6.10 12.94 -5.63
N PHE A 515 5.43 14.06 -5.93
CA PHE A 515 4.15 14.07 -6.64
C PHE A 515 4.32 14.00 -8.15
N LEU A 516 5.18 14.83 -8.75
CA LEU A 516 5.30 14.94 -10.21
C LEU A 516 6.14 13.82 -10.84
N GLN A 517 6.94 13.10 -10.05
CA GLN A 517 7.80 12.04 -10.57
C GLN A 517 6.97 10.91 -11.21
N GLY A 518 7.23 10.66 -12.50
CA GLY A 518 6.53 9.63 -13.26
C GLY A 518 5.18 10.07 -13.83
N MET A 519 4.80 11.34 -13.66
CA MET A 519 3.61 11.90 -14.29
C MET A 519 3.87 12.22 -15.77
N PRO A 520 2.91 11.94 -16.67
CA PRO A 520 3.04 12.28 -18.08
C PRO A 520 2.97 13.80 -18.28
N PHE A 521 3.95 14.33 -19.00
CA PHE A 521 4.04 15.75 -19.35
C PHE A 521 3.64 15.95 -20.81
N ASP A 522 2.71 16.89 -21.04
CA ASP A 522 2.31 17.36 -22.36
C ASP A 522 2.45 18.89 -22.37
N ALA A 523 3.42 19.40 -23.12
CA ALA A 523 3.72 20.82 -23.19
C ALA A 523 2.61 21.63 -23.90
N SER A 524 1.78 20.97 -24.73
CA SER A 524 0.74 21.61 -25.54
C SER A 524 -0.50 22.01 -24.74
N GLN A 525 -0.75 21.37 -23.60
CA GLN A 525 -1.90 21.68 -22.74
C GLN A 525 -1.70 23.04 -22.04
N SER A 526 -2.80 23.79 -21.83
CA SER A 526 -2.74 24.97 -20.96
C SER A 526 -2.43 24.55 -19.52
N PRO A 527 -1.74 25.39 -18.72
CA PRO A 527 -1.34 25.02 -17.36
C PRO A 527 -2.51 24.60 -16.44
N GLU A 528 -3.67 25.23 -16.57
CA GLU A 528 -4.87 24.94 -15.78
C GLU A 528 -5.41 23.55 -16.11
N GLN A 529 -5.49 23.22 -17.41
CA GLN A 529 -5.95 21.92 -17.88
C GLN A 529 -4.96 20.81 -17.53
N LEU A 530 -3.67 21.10 -17.64
CA LEU A 530 -2.61 20.20 -17.18
C LEU A 530 -2.78 19.91 -15.69
N LEU A 531 -2.94 20.94 -14.85
CA LEU A 531 -3.13 20.77 -13.41
C LEU A 531 -4.39 19.95 -13.08
N ARG A 532 -5.52 20.27 -13.71
CA ARG A 532 -6.77 19.51 -13.57
C ARG A 532 -6.60 18.04 -13.94
N ARG A 533 -5.88 17.75 -15.04
CA ARG A 533 -5.57 16.38 -15.45
C ARG A 533 -4.69 15.66 -14.43
N LEU A 534 -3.61 16.28 -13.95
CA LEU A 534 -2.69 15.66 -12.98
C LEU A 534 -3.42 15.25 -11.70
N PHE A 535 -4.31 16.10 -11.18
CA PHE A 535 -5.11 15.79 -10.00
C PHE A 535 -6.20 14.75 -10.28
N SER A 536 -6.84 14.80 -11.45
CA SER A 536 -7.75 13.75 -11.89
C SER A 536 -7.05 12.38 -11.92
N ASP A 537 -5.86 12.31 -12.51
CA ASP A 537 -5.05 11.08 -12.59
C ASP A 537 -4.63 10.60 -11.20
N PHE A 538 -4.24 11.54 -10.32
CA PHE A 538 -3.89 11.24 -8.93
C PHE A 538 -5.05 10.57 -8.19
N PHE A 539 -6.26 11.13 -8.25
CA PHE A 539 -7.43 10.62 -7.55
C PHE A 539 -8.00 9.33 -8.17
N GLN A 540 -7.83 9.13 -9.48
CA GLN A 540 -8.32 7.93 -10.20
C GLN A 540 -7.35 6.74 -10.18
N ASP A 541 -6.17 6.92 -9.57
CA ASP A 541 -5.13 5.88 -9.43
C ASP A 541 -4.58 5.36 -10.78
N ALA A 542 -4.46 6.24 -11.77
CA ALA A 542 -4.00 5.89 -13.12
C ALA A 542 -2.47 5.70 -13.24
N GLN A 543 -1.72 5.75 -12.14
CA GLN A 543 -0.26 5.91 -12.17
C GLN A 543 0.49 4.80 -11.39
N PRO A 544 0.87 3.69 -12.04
CA PRO A 544 1.51 2.54 -11.38
C PRO A 544 2.95 2.82 -10.89
N LYS A 545 3.57 3.93 -11.30
CA LYS A 545 4.94 4.34 -10.91
C LYS A 545 4.98 5.50 -9.90
N ALA A 546 3.83 6.06 -9.53
CA ALA A 546 3.78 7.16 -8.60
C ALA A 546 4.18 6.73 -7.17
N LYS A 547 4.63 7.69 -6.38
CA LYS A 547 4.92 7.48 -4.95
C LYS A 547 3.65 7.08 -4.21
N LYS A 548 3.75 6.10 -3.32
CA LYS A 548 2.60 5.58 -2.57
C LYS A 548 2.22 6.54 -1.44
N LEU A 549 0.93 6.61 -1.08
CA LEU A 549 0.43 7.57 -0.06
C LEU A 549 1.20 7.53 1.27
N TYR A 550 1.54 6.34 1.78
CA TYR A 550 2.28 6.21 3.04
C TYR A 550 3.73 6.69 2.95
N GLU A 551 4.30 6.78 1.75
CA GLU A 551 5.69 7.20 1.53
C GLU A 551 5.85 8.73 1.64
N PHE A 552 4.73 9.48 1.62
CA PHE A 552 4.71 10.91 1.93
C PHE A 552 4.86 11.20 3.44
N LEU A 553 4.69 10.19 4.31
CA LEU A 553 4.90 10.32 5.76
C LEU A 553 6.38 10.17 6.11
N HIS A 554 7.16 11.22 5.86
CA HIS A 554 8.63 11.20 5.97
C HIS A 554 9.16 10.90 7.39
N HIS A 555 8.34 11.10 8.42
CA HIS A 555 8.69 10.74 9.80
C HIS A 555 8.60 9.25 10.08
N LEU A 556 7.80 8.51 9.31
CA LEU A 556 7.70 7.06 9.44
C LEU A 556 8.88 6.36 8.76
N LYS A 557 9.47 5.42 9.49
CA LYS A 557 10.60 4.60 9.07
C LYS A 557 10.15 3.15 8.97
N GLY A 558 10.84 2.39 8.12
CA GLY A 558 10.54 0.97 7.89
C GLY A 558 10.03 0.70 6.49
N GLY A 559 9.84 -0.57 6.16
CA GLY A 559 9.29 -1.00 4.87
C GLY A 559 7.91 -1.58 5.08
N TYR A 560 6.93 -1.13 4.30
CA TYR A 560 5.55 -1.54 4.43
C TYR A 560 5.13 -2.36 3.20
N TYR A 561 4.57 -3.54 3.43
CA TYR A 561 4.03 -4.42 2.40
C TYR A 561 2.60 -4.89 2.76
N GLU A 562 1.63 -4.62 1.88
CA GLU A 562 0.26 -5.17 1.93
C GLU A 562 -0.06 -5.84 0.60
N HIS A 563 -0.80 -6.94 0.65
CA HIS A 563 -1.33 -7.59 -0.56
C HIS A 563 -2.46 -6.79 -1.25
N GLN A 564 -3.18 -5.95 -0.51
CA GLN A 564 -4.33 -5.14 -0.95
C GLN A 564 -4.04 -3.61 -0.92
N TYR A 565 -2.78 -3.20 -1.00
CA TYR A 565 -2.43 -1.77 -0.84
C TYR A 565 -3.10 -0.87 -1.88
N GLU A 566 -3.30 -1.34 -3.12
CA GLU A 566 -3.88 -0.57 -4.22
C GLU A 566 -5.35 -0.22 -3.94
N GLN A 567 -6.14 -1.20 -3.51
CA GLN A 567 -7.55 -1.01 -3.14
C GLN A 567 -7.68 0.01 -2.00
N ARG A 568 -6.79 -0.08 -1.00
CA ARG A 568 -6.72 0.88 0.11
C ARG A 568 -6.39 2.29 -0.37
N GLN A 569 -5.37 2.45 -1.21
CA GLN A 569 -5.01 3.76 -1.76
C GLN A 569 -6.15 4.38 -2.56
N LYS A 570 -6.80 3.60 -3.43
CA LYS A 570 -7.96 4.06 -4.21
C LYS A 570 -9.09 4.55 -3.31
N ARG A 571 -9.40 3.81 -2.24
CA ARG A 571 -10.43 4.19 -1.26
C ARG A 571 -10.08 5.47 -0.52
N VAL A 572 -8.83 5.61 -0.05
CA VAL A 572 -8.38 6.83 0.63
C VAL A 572 -8.35 8.04 -0.30
N LYS A 573 -7.88 7.87 -1.55
CA LYS A 573 -7.92 8.93 -2.58
C LYS A 573 -9.34 9.40 -2.87
N THR A 574 -10.28 8.47 -2.96
CA THR A 574 -11.71 8.79 -3.13
C THR A 574 -12.24 9.59 -1.93
N SER A 575 -11.87 9.17 -0.71
CA SER A 575 -12.27 9.86 0.52
C SER A 575 -11.67 11.28 0.62
N LEU A 576 -10.40 11.46 0.22
CA LEU A 576 -9.76 12.77 0.13
C LEU A 576 -10.44 13.68 -0.90
N LEU A 577 -10.75 13.16 -2.10
CA LEU A 577 -11.45 13.92 -3.13
C LEU A 577 -12.83 14.38 -2.64
N HIS A 578 -13.59 13.48 -2.01
CA HIS A 578 -14.88 13.81 -1.43
C HIS A 578 -14.73 14.89 -0.34
N LEU A 579 -13.76 14.75 0.55
CA LEU A 579 -13.48 15.72 1.62
C LEU A 579 -13.15 17.11 1.08
N LEU A 580 -12.27 17.22 0.08
CA LEU A 580 -11.95 18.52 -0.52
C LEU A 580 -13.18 19.18 -1.17
N LYS A 581 -14.06 18.37 -1.76
CA LYS A 581 -15.31 18.86 -2.37
C LYS A 581 -16.34 19.36 -1.35
N THR A 582 -16.20 19.02 -0.07
CA THR A 582 -17.07 19.55 1.00
C THR A 582 -16.58 20.87 1.58
N PHE A 583 -15.39 21.36 1.20
CA PHE A 583 -14.86 22.60 1.75
C PHE A 583 -15.74 23.79 1.34
N PRO A 584 -16.03 24.72 2.26
CA PRO A 584 -16.75 25.94 1.91
C PRO A 584 -15.91 26.77 0.93
N ALA A 585 -16.53 27.22 -0.16
CA ALA A 585 -15.83 27.93 -1.22
C ALA A 585 -15.18 29.22 -0.70
N ALA A 586 -13.86 29.37 -0.92
CA ALA A 586 -13.09 30.56 -0.57
C ALA A 586 -13.20 31.01 0.91
N LYS A 587 -13.57 30.12 1.83
CA LYS A 587 -13.62 30.39 3.27
C LYS A 587 -12.55 29.58 4.01
N TRP A 588 -11.96 30.18 5.03
CA TRP A 588 -11.01 29.50 5.91
C TRP A 588 -11.75 28.55 6.83
N ILE A 589 -11.16 27.39 7.10
CA ILE A 589 -11.59 26.46 8.15
C ILE A 589 -10.39 26.13 9.02
N SER A 590 -10.60 25.89 10.31
CA SER A 590 -9.53 25.44 11.20
C SER A 590 -9.22 23.96 10.94
N PHE A 591 -7.95 23.59 11.07
CA PHE A 591 -7.54 22.19 10.95
C PHE A 591 -8.16 21.32 12.06
N GLU A 592 -8.39 21.89 13.24
CA GLU A 592 -9.06 21.22 14.37
C GLU A 592 -10.51 20.84 14.02
N ASN A 593 -11.28 21.79 13.48
CA ASN A 593 -12.63 21.53 12.98
C ASN A 593 -12.62 20.51 11.83
N LEU A 594 -11.65 20.59 10.90
CA LEU A 594 -11.50 19.61 9.83
C LEU A 594 -11.19 18.19 10.36
N GLN A 595 -10.37 18.07 11.41
CA GLN A 595 -10.04 16.80 12.04
C GLN A 595 -11.29 16.20 12.72
N GLN A 596 -12.07 17.03 13.44
CA GLN A 596 -13.35 16.64 14.04
C GLN A 596 -14.34 16.17 12.99
N TYR A 597 -14.53 16.94 11.90
CA TYR A 597 -15.38 16.57 10.77
C TYR A 597 -15.02 15.19 10.21
N CYS A 598 -13.73 14.94 9.96
CA CYS A 598 -13.24 13.64 9.48
C CYS A 598 -13.54 12.51 10.48
N LEU A 599 -13.33 12.76 11.77
CA LEU A 599 -13.52 11.78 12.83
C LEU A 599 -15.00 11.41 13.00
N TYR A 600 -15.88 12.40 13.10
CA TYR A 600 -17.31 12.19 13.37
C TYR A 600 -18.04 11.53 12.20
N ARG A 601 -17.65 11.88 10.97
CA ARG A 601 -18.17 11.27 9.73
C ARG A 601 -17.42 10.02 9.29
N GLU A 602 -16.42 9.60 10.04
CA GLU A 602 -15.59 8.41 9.78
C GLU A 602 -15.02 8.39 8.35
N ILE A 603 -14.53 9.54 7.89
CA ILE A 603 -13.86 9.65 6.58
C ILE A 603 -12.65 8.71 6.58
N ASP A 604 -12.62 7.79 5.62
CA ASP A 604 -11.60 6.74 5.57
C ASP A 604 -10.26 7.29 5.05
N LEU A 605 -9.40 7.62 6.00
CA LEU A 605 -8.03 8.09 5.77
C LEU A 605 -7.00 7.04 6.23
N ASP A 606 -7.40 5.77 6.35
CA ASP A 606 -6.54 4.68 6.81
C ASP A 606 -5.65 4.17 5.68
N ILE A 607 -4.57 4.92 5.40
CA ILE A 607 -3.57 4.61 4.37
C ILE A 607 -2.75 3.34 4.64
N VAL A 608 -2.85 2.79 5.85
CA VAL A 608 -2.09 1.63 6.36
C VAL A 608 -3.07 0.76 7.19
N SER A 609 -3.30 -0.51 6.85
CA SER A 609 -4.12 -1.49 7.65
C SER A 609 -3.84 -1.53 9.16
N ARG A 610 -4.91 -1.39 9.96
CA ARG A 610 -4.82 -1.52 11.42
C ARG A 610 -4.50 -2.94 11.90
N THR A 611 -4.80 -3.98 11.10
CA THR A 611 -4.65 -5.40 11.49
C THR A 611 -3.32 -6.03 11.10
N SER A 612 -2.63 -5.47 10.09
CA SER A 612 -1.42 -6.08 9.51
C SER A 612 -0.13 -5.29 9.78
N TYR A 613 -0.18 -4.09 10.38
CA TYR A 613 0.97 -3.16 10.47
C TYR A 613 1.57 -2.89 11.84
N GLY A 614 1.31 -3.74 12.81
CA GLY A 614 1.88 -3.55 14.15
C GLY A 614 3.41 -3.65 14.26
N SER A 615 4.17 -4.04 13.22
CA SER A 615 5.60 -4.36 13.38
C SER A 615 6.58 -3.67 12.43
N ASP A 616 6.09 -2.89 11.44
CA ASP A 616 6.91 -2.57 10.28
C ASP A 616 7.20 -1.07 10.15
N LEU A 617 6.21 -0.21 10.39
CA LEU A 617 6.38 1.25 10.42
C LEU A 617 6.58 1.76 11.85
N TYR A 618 7.62 2.57 12.04
CA TYR A 618 8.00 3.12 13.34
C TYR A 618 8.57 4.54 13.24
N PHE A 619 8.58 5.25 14.34
CA PHE A 619 9.29 6.51 14.55
C PHE A 619 10.16 6.38 15.82
N ASN A 620 11.12 7.29 16.04
CA ASN A 620 11.89 7.27 17.29
C ASN A 620 11.32 8.34 18.22
N MET A 621 10.47 7.90 19.15
CA MET A 621 9.79 8.78 20.09
C MET A 621 10.75 9.25 21.17
N LYS A 622 10.75 10.57 21.45
CA LYS A 622 11.36 11.09 22.67
C LYS A 622 10.51 10.71 23.88
N VAL A 623 11.11 10.02 24.85
CA VAL A 623 10.45 9.65 26.11
C VAL A 623 11.11 10.42 27.24
N ASN A 624 10.34 11.30 27.86
CA ASN A 624 10.77 12.04 29.06
C ASN A 624 10.50 11.15 30.27
N SER A 625 11.56 10.74 30.97
CA SER A 625 11.47 9.94 32.20
C SER A 625 12.08 10.71 33.36
N ARG A 626 11.59 10.45 34.58
CA ARG A 626 12.09 11.07 35.82
C ARG A 626 13.60 10.89 36.02
N TYR A 627 14.20 9.86 35.41
CA TYR A 627 15.62 9.54 35.59
C TYR A 627 16.50 10.03 34.43
N ARG A 628 16.03 9.93 33.18
CA ARG A 628 16.78 10.35 31.97
C ARG A 628 15.86 10.32 30.74
N ASP A 629 16.01 11.32 29.88
CA ASP A 629 15.40 11.31 28.55
C ASP A 629 16.05 10.25 27.65
N TYR A 630 15.24 9.43 26.99
CA TYR A 630 15.73 8.45 26.04
C TYR A 630 14.84 8.39 24.79
N TYR A 631 15.38 7.78 23.73
CA TYR A 631 14.65 7.58 22.48
C TYR A 631 14.18 6.13 22.37
N GLU A 632 12.88 5.94 22.18
CA GLU A 632 12.27 4.63 22.01
C GLU A 632 11.84 4.43 20.56
N ARG A 633 12.11 3.23 20.01
CA ARG A 633 11.52 2.84 18.74
C ARG A 633 10.05 2.53 18.96
N THR A 634 9.18 3.43 18.52
CA THR A 634 7.72 3.32 18.70
C THR A 634 7.08 2.96 17.37
N TYR A 635 6.35 1.85 17.34
CA TYR A 635 5.60 1.40 16.17
C TYR A 635 4.29 2.18 16.06
N ALA A 636 3.95 2.62 14.85
CA ALA A 636 2.75 3.41 14.56
C ALA A 636 1.48 2.53 14.56
N ARG A 637 1.08 2.06 15.74
CA ARG A 637 -0.01 1.09 15.95
C ARG A 637 -0.83 1.39 17.20
N GLY A 638 -2.00 0.77 17.29
CA GLY A 638 -2.89 0.89 18.46
C GLY A 638 -3.19 2.36 18.75
N ALA A 639 -2.97 2.78 19.99
CA ALA A 639 -3.21 4.16 20.43
C ALA A 639 -2.42 5.22 19.63
N TYR A 640 -1.25 4.88 19.07
CA TYR A 640 -0.42 5.85 18.34
C TYR A 640 -0.83 6.02 16.88
N TYR A 641 -1.69 5.16 16.33
CA TYR A 641 -1.97 5.14 14.89
C TYR A 641 -2.56 6.47 14.40
N HIS A 642 -3.54 7.01 15.12
CA HIS A 642 -4.21 8.24 14.71
C HIS A 642 -3.24 9.43 14.63
N ASP A 643 -2.48 9.65 15.70
CA ASP A 643 -1.57 10.79 15.84
C ASP A 643 -0.27 10.63 15.05
N ALA A 644 0.13 9.38 14.73
CA ALA A 644 1.35 9.12 13.96
C ALA A 644 1.10 8.89 12.46
N VAL A 645 -0.13 8.58 12.04
CA VAL A 645 -0.45 8.24 10.65
C VAL A 645 -1.54 9.16 10.12
N THR A 646 -2.77 9.06 10.64
CA THR A 646 -3.96 9.72 10.08
C THR A 646 -3.84 11.24 10.09
N VAL A 647 -3.52 11.84 11.25
CA VAL A 647 -3.42 13.30 11.40
C VAL A 647 -2.26 13.87 10.59
N PRO A 648 -1.02 13.33 10.71
CA PRO A 648 0.08 13.76 9.85
C PRO A 648 -0.22 13.61 8.36
N PHE A 649 -0.88 12.53 7.94
CA PHE A 649 -1.24 12.30 6.54
C PHE A 649 -2.15 13.39 5.99
N LEU A 650 -3.20 13.73 6.72
CA LEU A 650 -4.10 14.80 6.30
C LEU A 650 -3.35 16.13 6.18
N LYS A 651 -2.51 16.47 7.15
CA LYS A 651 -1.66 17.68 7.09
C LYS A 651 -0.72 17.65 5.88
N THR A 652 -0.02 16.53 5.63
CA THR A 652 0.86 16.37 4.47
C THR A 652 0.13 16.58 3.16
N MET A 653 -1.07 16.01 3.00
CA MET A 653 -1.87 16.17 1.80
C MET A 653 -2.33 17.62 1.61
N LEU A 654 -2.72 18.32 2.67
CA LEU A 654 -3.09 19.73 2.58
C LEU A 654 -1.91 20.63 2.21
N PHE A 655 -0.71 20.38 2.77
CA PHE A 655 0.51 21.04 2.32
C PHE A 655 0.81 20.76 0.85
N LEU A 656 0.68 19.50 0.41
CA LEU A 656 0.86 19.12 -0.99
C LEU A 656 -0.13 19.85 -1.90
N PHE A 657 -1.42 19.88 -1.54
CA PHE A 657 -2.45 20.58 -2.30
C PHE A 657 -2.21 22.09 -2.34
N ALA A 658 -1.62 22.65 -1.28
CA ALA A 658 -1.25 24.06 -1.25
C ALA A 658 -0.16 24.41 -2.26
N ILE A 659 0.87 23.58 -2.39
CA ILE A 659 1.94 23.76 -3.40
C ILE A 659 1.36 23.96 -4.80
N PHE A 660 0.27 23.26 -5.10
CA PHE A 660 -0.37 23.26 -6.39
C PHE A 660 -1.55 24.23 -6.49
N GLY A 661 -1.70 25.16 -5.54
CA GLY A 661 -2.75 26.17 -5.55
C GLY A 661 -4.17 25.62 -5.42
N VAL A 662 -4.35 24.35 -5.04
CA VAL A 662 -5.68 23.76 -4.82
C VAL A 662 -6.30 24.27 -3.52
N VAL A 663 -5.48 24.49 -2.50
CA VAL A 663 -5.88 25.11 -1.24
C VAL A 663 -4.86 26.18 -0.84
N ASP A 664 -5.26 27.14 -0.02
CA ASP A 664 -4.33 27.98 0.73
C ASP A 664 -4.19 27.43 2.15
N ILE A 665 -3.04 27.67 2.79
CA ILE A 665 -2.79 27.23 4.17
C ILE A 665 -2.19 28.33 5.02
N ALA A 666 -2.53 28.32 6.31
CA ALA A 666 -1.89 29.12 7.33
C ALA A 666 -1.35 28.19 8.42
N TYR A 667 -0.08 28.37 8.79
CA TYR A 667 0.65 27.42 9.63
C TYR A 667 1.73 28.10 10.48
N ASP A 668 2.06 27.44 11.58
CA ASP A 668 3.17 27.80 12.47
C ASP A 668 4.39 26.91 12.24
N LEU A 669 5.47 27.19 12.97
CA LEU A 669 6.55 26.21 13.11
C LEU A 669 5.99 24.89 13.68
N PRO A 670 6.45 23.73 13.19
CA PRO A 670 5.90 22.45 13.61
C PRO A 670 6.23 22.19 15.08
N VAL A 671 5.20 21.94 15.88
CA VAL A 671 5.29 21.55 17.28
C VAL A 671 4.23 20.49 17.58
N ASN A 672 4.61 19.43 18.27
CA ASN A 672 3.71 18.36 18.70
C ASN A 672 3.98 18.03 20.17
N LYS A 673 2.95 18.20 21.01
CA LYS A 673 3.04 17.97 22.45
C LYS A 673 2.94 16.49 22.83
N ALA A 674 2.29 15.69 22.00
CA ALA A 674 2.01 14.28 22.30
C ALA A 674 3.13 13.37 21.81
N LEU A 675 3.55 13.54 20.54
CA LEU A 675 4.54 12.69 19.89
C LEU A 675 5.64 13.56 19.30
N GLN A 676 6.88 13.32 19.71
CA GLN A 676 8.05 14.03 19.22
C GLN A 676 9.05 13.03 18.64
N GLU A 677 9.52 13.30 17.43
CA GLU A 677 10.59 12.53 16.80
C GLU A 677 11.94 12.93 17.41
N ARG A 678 12.95 12.08 17.23
CA ARG A 678 14.30 12.31 17.73
C ARG A 678 14.82 13.69 17.34
N ASP A 679 15.35 14.39 18.35
CA ASP A 679 15.97 15.71 18.23
C ASP A 679 15.01 16.77 17.63
N ALA A 680 13.68 16.59 17.73
CA ALA A 680 12.65 17.47 17.18
C ALA A 680 11.58 17.82 18.23
N GLU A 681 10.95 18.98 18.12
CA GLU A 681 9.77 19.35 18.94
C GLU A 681 8.44 18.88 18.32
N TYR A 682 8.51 18.14 17.22
CA TYR A 682 7.38 17.66 16.43
C TYR A 682 7.57 16.21 16.00
N LEU A 683 6.49 15.54 15.57
CA LEU A 683 6.59 14.23 14.93
C LEU A 683 6.74 14.39 13.42
N SER A 684 5.87 15.21 12.84
CA SER A 684 5.81 15.47 11.40
C SER A 684 6.17 16.93 11.12
N PRO A 685 6.93 17.22 10.04
CA PRO A 685 7.24 18.60 9.66
C PRO A 685 6.00 19.41 9.25
N PHE A 686 4.84 18.76 9.13
CA PHE A 686 3.56 19.39 8.81
C PHE A 686 2.73 19.71 10.06
N ASP A 687 3.21 19.40 11.27
CA ASP A 687 2.43 19.50 12.52
C ASP A 687 1.91 20.92 12.82
N GLY A 688 2.54 21.96 12.24
CA GLY A 688 2.18 23.36 12.41
C GLY A 688 0.93 23.85 11.66
N LEU A 689 0.27 23.01 10.84
CA LEU A 689 -0.94 23.42 10.10
C LEU A 689 -2.06 23.91 11.04
N ARG A 690 -2.60 25.11 10.77
CA ARG A 690 -3.68 25.72 11.58
C ARG A 690 -4.98 25.92 10.80
N TYR A 691 -4.89 26.41 9.58
CA TYR A 691 -6.06 26.72 8.77
C TYR A 691 -5.82 26.32 7.32
N VAL A 692 -6.92 26.04 6.63
CA VAL A 692 -6.94 25.72 5.21
C VAL A 692 -8.14 26.37 4.53
N ARG A 693 -8.01 26.73 3.26
CA ARG A 693 -9.09 27.31 2.45
C ARG A 693 -9.05 26.74 1.05
N LEU A 694 -10.19 26.34 0.50
CA LEU A 694 -10.28 25.96 -0.91
C LEU A 694 -10.18 27.21 -1.81
N THR A 695 -9.28 27.18 -2.80
CA THR A 695 -9.10 28.29 -3.75
C THR A 695 -10.06 28.20 -4.94
N PRO A 696 -10.28 29.30 -5.68
CA PRO A 696 -10.99 29.25 -6.96
C PRO A 696 -10.34 28.30 -7.99
N LEU A 697 -9.01 28.28 -8.08
CA LEU A 697 -8.26 27.34 -8.92
C LEU A 697 -8.51 25.89 -8.48
N GLY A 698 -8.47 25.63 -7.18
CA GLY A 698 -8.75 24.32 -6.60
C GLY A 698 -10.17 23.84 -6.89
N ALA A 699 -11.16 24.73 -6.80
CA ALA A 699 -12.54 24.40 -7.18
C ALA A 699 -12.64 23.95 -8.65
N PHE A 700 -11.91 24.61 -9.56
CA PHE A 700 -11.82 24.19 -10.96
C PHE A 700 -11.10 22.86 -11.14
N VAL A 701 -9.93 22.68 -10.50
CA VAL A 701 -9.13 21.45 -10.54
C VAL A 701 -9.93 20.24 -10.05
N LEU A 702 -10.76 20.42 -9.01
CA LEU A 702 -11.63 19.38 -8.45
C LEU A 702 -12.93 19.17 -9.26
N GLY A 703 -13.18 20.00 -10.27
CA GLY A 703 -14.39 19.95 -11.10
C GLY A 703 -15.66 20.45 -10.41
N LEU A 704 -15.53 21.30 -9.39
CA LEU A 704 -16.66 22.02 -8.78
C LEU A 704 -17.09 23.21 -9.65
N THR A 705 -16.16 23.79 -10.41
CA THR A 705 -16.42 24.79 -11.45
C THR A 705 -15.94 24.28 -12.81
N GLN A 706 -16.59 24.70 -13.90
CA GLN A 706 -16.25 24.23 -15.25
C GLN A 706 -15.21 25.10 -15.96
N THR A 707 -15.11 26.37 -15.57
CA THR A 707 -14.22 27.36 -16.18
C THR A 707 -13.39 28.05 -15.11
N TYR A 708 -12.17 28.44 -15.48
CA TYR A 708 -11.24 29.20 -14.66
C TYR A 708 -10.52 30.23 -15.52
N GLN A 709 -10.27 31.41 -14.95
CA GLN A 709 -9.48 32.46 -15.58
C GLN A 709 -8.36 32.84 -14.62
N ALA A 710 -7.11 32.64 -15.04
CA ALA A 710 -5.94 32.98 -14.25
C ALA A 710 -5.82 34.50 -14.05
N VAL A 711 -5.31 34.92 -12.89
CA VAL A 711 -5.15 36.33 -12.54
C VAL A 711 -3.80 36.89 -13.00
N LEU A 712 -2.79 36.04 -13.19
CA LEU A 712 -1.44 36.44 -13.62
C LEU A 712 -1.26 36.36 -15.15
N GLU A 713 -0.59 37.36 -15.72
CA GLU A 713 -0.18 37.39 -17.14
C GLU A 713 1.03 36.48 -17.40
N GLU A 714 1.05 35.78 -18.53
CA GLU A 714 2.20 34.96 -18.95
C GLU A 714 3.46 35.81 -19.19
N HIS A 715 4.59 35.42 -18.60
CA HIS A 715 5.88 35.98 -18.98
C HIS A 715 6.35 35.36 -20.31
N THR A 716 6.15 36.08 -21.40
CA THR A 716 6.69 35.68 -22.71
C THR A 716 8.13 36.18 -22.84
N ALA A 717 9.10 35.29 -23.06
CA ALA A 717 10.41 35.68 -23.58
C ALA A 717 10.54 35.32 -25.06
N ASN A 718 11.13 36.21 -25.85
CA ASN A 718 11.48 35.95 -27.24
C ASN A 718 12.94 35.53 -27.33
N ILE A 719 13.21 34.45 -28.08
CA ILE A 719 14.58 34.04 -28.40
C ILE A 719 14.90 34.54 -29.80
N LEU A 720 16.00 35.26 -29.93
CA LEU A 720 16.54 35.75 -31.19
C LEU A 720 17.80 34.95 -31.53
N LEU A 721 17.80 34.33 -32.71
CA LEU A 721 18.94 33.58 -33.25
C LEU A 721 19.73 34.50 -34.19
N ASP A 722 21.03 34.61 -34.00
CA ASP A 722 21.93 35.29 -34.95
C ASP A 722 21.96 34.49 -36.27
N ASP A 723 21.90 35.19 -37.40
CA ASP A 723 21.81 34.59 -38.74
C ASP A 723 23.17 34.13 -39.29
N LYS A 724 24.28 34.56 -38.67
CA LYS A 724 25.66 34.34 -39.14
C LYS A 724 26.52 33.62 -38.11
N ARG A 725 26.14 33.65 -36.84
CA ARG A 725 26.90 33.10 -35.72
C ARG A 725 26.00 32.18 -34.90
N LEU A 726 26.60 31.16 -34.27
CA LEU A 726 25.91 30.31 -33.28
C LEU A 726 25.78 31.03 -31.93
N ILE A 727 25.16 32.21 -31.96
CA ILE A 727 24.88 33.05 -30.79
C ILE A 727 23.38 33.33 -30.78
N LEU A 728 22.77 33.22 -29.61
CA LEU A 728 21.36 33.53 -29.41
C LEU A 728 21.20 34.50 -28.24
N SER A 729 20.16 35.32 -28.32
CA SER A 729 19.78 36.27 -27.27
C SER A 729 18.37 35.98 -26.77
N ILE A 730 18.11 36.20 -25.49
CA ILE A 730 16.78 36.11 -24.89
C ILE A 730 16.31 37.50 -24.44
N GLU A 731 15.15 37.91 -24.93
CA GLU A 731 14.47 39.16 -24.59
C GLU A 731 13.25 38.85 -23.72
N GLY A 732 13.15 39.47 -22.55
CA GLY A 732 12.16 39.13 -21.54
C GLY A 732 12.66 38.05 -20.57
N ARG A 733 11.76 37.48 -19.75
CA ARG A 733 12.12 36.52 -18.70
C ARG A 733 11.24 35.29 -18.78
N ASP A 734 11.80 34.17 -19.25
CA ASP A 734 11.14 32.87 -19.29
C ASP A 734 12.11 31.82 -18.72
N PRO A 735 11.92 31.42 -17.45
CA PRO A 735 12.80 30.44 -16.80
C PRO A 735 12.89 29.09 -17.52
N LEU A 736 11.83 28.67 -18.22
CA LEU A 736 11.81 27.42 -18.97
C LEU A 736 12.72 27.52 -20.19
N LYS A 737 12.61 28.62 -20.94
CA LYS A 737 13.53 28.89 -22.06
C LYS A 737 14.96 29.01 -21.56
N THR A 738 15.22 29.74 -20.48
CA THR A 738 16.55 29.85 -19.88
C THR A 738 17.14 28.48 -19.52
N LEU A 739 16.37 27.58 -18.92
CA LEU A 739 16.80 26.21 -18.59
C LEU A 739 17.22 25.43 -19.85
N VAL A 740 16.44 25.54 -20.92
CA VAL A 740 16.76 24.88 -22.20
C VAL A 740 18.04 25.47 -22.81
N LEU A 741 18.19 26.79 -22.79
CA LEU A 741 19.38 27.47 -23.31
C LEU A 741 20.65 27.01 -22.59
N GLU A 742 20.63 26.92 -21.26
CA GLU A 742 21.80 26.48 -20.46
C GLU A 742 22.19 25.01 -20.69
N LYS A 743 21.29 24.19 -21.24
CA LYS A 743 21.60 22.80 -21.65
C LYS A 743 22.24 22.67 -23.04
N LEU A 744 21.97 23.65 -23.90
CA LEU A 744 22.38 23.62 -25.31
C LEU A 744 23.58 24.54 -25.57
N ALA A 745 23.75 25.57 -24.75
CA ALA A 745 24.66 26.67 -24.97
C ALA A 745 25.49 27.01 -23.73
N GLU A 746 26.63 27.65 -23.97
CA GLU A 746 27.43 28.30 -22.95
C GLU A 746 26.94 29.74 -22.75
N LYS A 747 26.71 30.14 -21.49
CA LYS A 747 26.25 31.48 -21.15
C LYS A 747 27.39 32.49 -21.28
N ILE A 748 27.22 33.52 -22.12
CA ILE A 748 28.17 34.65 -22.24
C ILE A 748 27.78 35.78 -21.28
N SER A 749 26.48 36.10 -21.22
CA SER A 749 25.89 37.10 -20.33
C SER A 749 24.48 36.67 -19.92
N ASP A 750 23.79 37.48 -19.10
CA ASP A 750 22.42 37.17 -18.66
C ASP A 750 21.40 37.06 -19.80
N THR A 751 21.68 37.67 -20.95
CA THR A 751 20.79 37.68 -22.11
C THR A 751 21.37 36.99 -23.33
N CYS A 752 22.63 36.53 -23.30
CA CYS A 752 23.35 36.05 -24.48
C CYS A 752 24.05 34.72 -24.25
N TYR A 753 23.89 33.80 -25.20
CA TYR A 753 24.40 32.44 -25.14
C TYR A 753 25.10 32.06 -26.45
N LYS A 754 26.17 31.26 -26.34
CA LYS A 754 26.94 30.74 -27.48
C LYS A 754 26.79 29.24 -27.58
N VAL A 755 26.51 28.75 -28.77
CA VAL A 755 26.47 27.32 -29.07
C VAL A 755 27.74 26.92 -29.84
N ASN A 756 28.33 25.81 -29.44
CA ASN A 756 29.40 25.12 -30.16
C ASN A 756 29.28 23.60 -29.91
N TYR A 757 30.10 22.78 -30.57
CA TYR A 757 30.04 21.31 -30.40
C TYR A 757 30.21 20.87 -28.94
N GLN A 758 31.13 21.50 -28.20
CA GLN A 758 31.39 21.14 -26.80
C GLN A 758 30.19 21.49 -25.90
N SER A 759 29.61 22.68 -26.05
CA SER A 759 28.44 23.09 -25.26
C SER A 759 27.22 22.23 -25.60
N PHE A 760 26.99 21.97 -26.89
CA PHE A 760 25.83 21.24 -27.36
C PHE A 760 25.90 19.75 -27.01
N LEU A 761 27.07 19.11 -27.16
CA LEU A 761 27.26 17.69 -26.84
C LEU A 761 27.55 17.42 -25.36
N LYS A 762 27.61 18.47 -24.53
CA LYS A 762 27.83 18.33 -23.09
C LYS A 762 26.78 17.40 -22.46
N ASP A 763 27.24 16.48 -21.62
CA ASP A 763 26.41 15.48 -20.92
C ASP A 763 25.64 14.50 -21.83
N CYS A 764 25.95 14.44 -23.14
CA CYS A 764 25.44 13.39 -24.02
C CYS A 764 26.28 12.11 -23.90
N LEU A 765 25.66 10.99 -23.54
CA LEU A 765 26.29 9.68 -23.39
C LEU A 765 25.88 8.71 -24.50
N THR A 766 24.71 8.95 -25.11
CA THR A 766 24.12 8.09 -26.13
C THR A 766 23.70 8.88 -27.36
N GLN A 767 23.53 8.18 -28.48
CA GLN A 767 22.98 8.77 -29.70
C GLN A 767 21.57 9.35 -29.49
N GLN A 768 20.81 8.77 -28.56
CA GLN A 768 19.46 9.22 -28.26
C GLN A 768 19.47 10.57 -27.55
N ASP A 769 20.46 10.85 -26.71
CA ASP A 769 20.61 12.14 -26.02
C ASP A 769 20.82 13.29 -27.03
N ILE A 770 21.62 13.04 -28.08
CA ILE A 770 21.88 14.02 -29.14
C ILE A 770 20.59 14.31 -29.92
N LYS A 771 19.87 13.26 -30.32
CA LYS A 771 18.58 13.41 -31.02
C LYS A 771 17.55 14.16 -30.16
N GLN A 772 17.51 13.90 -28.86
CA GLN A 772 16.63 14.61 -27.93
C GLN A 772 17.01 16.09 -27.79
N LYS A 773 18.30 16.44 -27.75
CA LYS A 773 18.74 17.84 -27.75
C LYS A 773 18.36 18.58 -29.02
N ILE A 774 18.49 17.93 -30.19
CA ILE A 774 18.04 18.51 -31.48
C ILE A 774 16.53 18.73 -31.48
N ALA A 775 15.75 17.73 -31.04
CA ALA A 775 14.30 17.86 -30.92
C ALA A 775 13.91 19.00 -29.95
N LEU A 776 14.56 19.06 -28.78
CA LEU A 776 14.36 20.11 -27.79
C LEU A 776 14.65 21.50 -28.35
N PHE A 777 15.71 21.65 -29.16
CA PHE A 777 16.02 22.91 -29.85
C PHE A 777 14.87 23.33 -30.78
N HIS A 778 14.37 22.43 -31.62
CA HIS A 778 13.27 22.77 -32.53
C HIS A 778 11.95 23.07 -31.81
N GLU A 779 11.66 22.36 -30.72
CA GLU A 779 10.43 22.55 -29.95
C GLU A 779 10.43 23.85 -29.13
N GLN A 780 11.55 24.20 -28.49
CA GLN A 780 11.60 25.25 -27.46
C GLN A 780 12.31 26.52 -27.89
N ILE A 781 13.15 26.46 -28.94
CA ILE A 781 13.93 27.60 -29.42
C ILE A 781 13.39 28.07 -30.76
N ALA A 782 13.50 27.25 -31.81
CA ALA A 782 13.03 27.61 -33.14
C ALA A 782 12.72 26.38 -33.99
N ALA A 783 11.45 26.25 -34.38
CA ALA A 783 11.02 25.20 -35.31
C ALA A 783 11.72 25.31 -36.68
N LYS A 784 12.01 26.54 -37.14
CA LYS A 784 12.72 26.84 -38.39
C LYS A 784 13.87 27.82 -38.12
N PRO A 785 15.07 27.33 -37.77
CA PRO A 785 16.19 28.20 -37.44
C PRO A 785 16.89 28.76 -38.71
N PRO A 786 17.70 29.83 -38.57
CA PRO A 786 18.52 30.34 -39.68
C PRO A 786 19.51 29.30 -40.23
N GLN A 787 19.99 29.51 -41.46
CA GLN A 787 20.81 28.53 -42.18
C GLN A 787 22.03 28.05 -41.40
N VAL A 788 22.78 28.94 -40.75
CA VAL A 788 23.98 28.59 -39.96
C VAL A 788 23.66 27.61 -38.82
N TRP A 789 22.48 27.73 -38.22
CA TRP A 789 22.02 26.83 -37.16
C TRP A 789 21.56 25.48 -37.71
N GLN A 790 20.84 25.50 -38.84
CA GLN A 790 20.42 24.28 -39.51
C GLN A 790 21.64 23.44 -39.94
N GLU A 791 22.64 24.08 -40.55
CA GLU A 791 23.90 23.43 -40.94
C GLU A 791 24.65 22.84 -39.74
N PHE A 792 24.68 23.56 -38.60
CA PHE A 792 25.29 23.05 -37.37
C PHE A 792 24.55 21.81 -36.83
N LEU A 793 23.22 21.84 -36.76
CA LEU A 793 22.42 20.72 -36.26
C LEU A 793 22.54 19.49 -37.18
N ASP A 794 22.51 19.70 -38.49
CA ASP A 794 22.69 18.65 -39.49
C ASP A 794 24.09 18.03 -39.39
N ASP A 795 25.13 18.85 -39.20
CA ASP A 795 26.50 18.38 -39.04
C ASP A 795 26.69 17.57 -37.75
N VAL A 796 26.12 18.02 -36.62
CA VAL A 796 26.07 17.23 -35.38
C VAL A 796 25.39 15.88 -35.60
N GLN A 797 24.30 15.85 -36.38
CA GLN A 797 23.60 14.63 -36.71
C GLN A 797 24.43 13.70 -37.61
N GLN A 798 25.14 14.23 -38.60
CA GLN A 798 25.98 13.44 -39.50
C GLN A 798 27.21 12.86 -38.80
N LYS A 799 27.75 13.57 -37.81
CA LYS A 799 28.93 13.14 -37.02
C LYS A 799 28.59 12.15 -35.89
N MET A 800 27.36 11.64 -35.81
CA MET A 800 26.97 10.64 -34.82
C MET A 800 27.71 9.30 -35.02
N ASN A 801 28.28 8.76 -33.94
CA ASN A 801 28.96 7.45 -33.90
C ASN A 801 29.97 7.22 -35.05
N PRO A 802 31.00 8.09 -35.19
CA PRO A 802 31.95 8.00 -36.29
C PRO A 802 32.85 6.76 -36.19
N LEU A 803 32.94 6.15 -35.01
CA LEU A 803 33.75 4.97 -34.73
C LEU A 803 32.85 3.77 -34.42
N ARG A 804 33.18 2.61 -34.99
CA ARG A 804 32.50 1.34 -34.69
C ARG A 804 33.41 0.49 -33.79
N PRO A 805 33.01 0.15 -32.57
CA PRO A 805 33.81 -0.73 -31.72
C PRO A 805 33.88 -2.11 -32.36
N LYS A 806 35.09 -2.60 -32.63
CA LYS A 806 35.32 -4.01 -32.98
C LYS A 806 35.66 -4.79 -31.71
N THR A 807 34.72 -5.63 -31.27
CA THR A 807 34.92 -6.58 -30.17
C THR A 807 35.57 -7.87 -30.71
N ASN A 808 36.22 -8.65 -29.85
CA ASN A 808 36.87 -9.92 -30.20
C ASN A 808 38.10 -9.79 -31.12
N ILE A 809 38.94 -8.80 -30.84
CA ILE A 809 40.29 -8.69 -31.40
C ILE A 809 41.28 -8.96 -30.26
N ALA A 810 42.19 -9.90 -30.49
CA ALA A 810 43.35 -10.11 -29.65
C ALA A 810 44.50 -9.21 -30.14
N VAL A 811 45.13 -8.51 -29.22
CA VAL A 811 46.28 -7.64 -29.48
C VAL A 811 47.53 -8.36 -28.99
N PHE A 812 48.51 -8.55 -29.87
CA PHE A 812 49.82 -9.08 -29.52
C PHE A 812 50.90 -8.09 -29.90
N GLN A 813 51.96 -7.99 -29.11
CA GLN A 813 53.14 -7.22 -29.47
C GLN A 813 54.23 -8.19 -29.95
N LEU A 814 54.76 -7.94 -31.14
CA LEU A 814 55.89 -8.71 -31.66
C LEU A 814 57.15 -8.34 -30.87
N GLN A 815 57.96 -9.34 -30.56
CA GLN A 815 59.33 -9.10 -30.14
C GLN A 815 60.10 -8.44 -31.29
N GLN A 816 61.04 -7.54 -30.98
CA GLN A 816 61.82 -6.80 -31.97
C GLN A 816 62.92 -7.65 -32.65
N SER A 817 62.54 -8.84 -33.13
CA SER A 817 63.35 -9.71 -33.99
C SER A 817 63.09 -9.34 -35.45
N LYS A 818 64.17 -9.05 -36.19
CA LYS A 818 64.07 -8.72 -37.62
C LYS A 818 63.45 -9.87 -38.42
N GLU A 819 63.71 -11.10 -38.02
CA GLU A 819 63.22 -12.33 -38.63
C GLU A 819 61.71 -12.49 -38.44
N LEU A 820 61.22 -12.36 -37.21
CA LEU A 820 59.79 -12.48 -36.89
C LEU A 820 58.97 -11.36 -37.56
N ILE A 821 59.49 -10.14 -37.55
CA ILE A 821 58.87 -8.99 -38.21
C ILE A 821 58.79 -9.23 -39.72
N ALA A 822 59.88 -9.71 -40.34
CA ALA A 822 59.89 -10.03 -41.77
C ALA A 822 58.91 -11.17 -42.11
N LEU A 823 58.82 -12.19 -41.24
CA LEU A 823 57.90 -13.32 -41.40
C LEU A 823 56.44 -12.85 -41.38
N VAL A 824 56.02 -12.14 -40.33
CA VAL A 824 54.66 -11.60 -40.21
C VAL A 824 54.35 -10.60 -41.34
N ALA A 825 55.37 -9.89 -41.82
CA ALA A 825 55.19 -8.95 -42.91
C ALA A 825 55.06 -9.60 -44.30
N ARG A 826 55.64 -10.78 -44.54
CA ARG A 826 55.79 -11.40 -45.87
C ARG A 826 55.00 -12.69 -46.08
N ASP A 827 54.71 -13.47 -45.02
CA ASP A 827 54.01 -14.74 -45.15
C ASP A 827 52.55 -14.57 -45.61
N GLU A 828 52.18 -15.28 -46.67
CA GLU A 828 50.88 -15.15 -47.35
C GLU A 828 49.69 -15.70 -46.55
N VAL A 829 49.95 -16.50 -45.51
CA VAL A 829 48.91 -17.03 -44.62
C VAL A 829 48.71 -16.09 -43.44
N LEU A 830 49.80 -15.66 -42.80
CA LEU A 830 49.76 -14.74 -41.66
C LEU A 830 49.15 -13.38 -42.02
N LYS A 831 49.50 -12.81 -43.19
CA LYS A 831 48.93 -11.54 -43.67
C LYS A 831 47.39 -11.52 -43.78
N ARG A 832 46.75 -12.69 -43.95
CA ARG A 832 45.28 -12.79 -44.09
C ARG A 832 44.55 -12.62 -42.75
N TYR A 833 45.24 -12.92 -41.65
CA TYR A 833 44.65 -12.95 -40.31
C TYR A 833 45.22 -11.88 -39.36
N ILE A 834 46.38 -11.33 -39.70
CA ILE A 834 47.07 -10.30 -38.92
C ILE A 834 46.86 -8.94 -39.58
N LEU A 835 46.26 -8.01 -38.84
CA LEU A 835 46.30 -6.59 -39.14
C LEU A 835 47.50 -5.97 -38.41
N LYS A 836 48.37 -5.28 -39.14
CA LYS A 836 49.58 -4.66 -38.58
C LYS A 836 49.22 -3.30 -37.98
N ALA A 837 49.63 -3.05 -36.76
CA ALA A 837 49.46 -1.79 -36.05
C ALA A 837 50.84 -1.18 -35.69
N GLU A 838 50.84 0.05 -35.18
CA GLU A 838 52.08 0.73 -34.77
C GLU A 838 52.74 0.05 -33.56
N ASP A 839 54.00 0.41 -33.28
CA ASP A 839 54.81 -0.11 -32.18
C ASP A 839 54.92 -1.65 -32.13
N TYR A 840 55.01 -2.26 -33.33
CA TYR A 840 55.11 -3.71 -33.52
C TYR A 840 53.90 -4.50 -32.98
N HIS A 841 52.75 -3.85 -32.81
CA HIS A 841 51.52 -4.53 -32.46
C HIS A 841 50.88 -5.18 -33.68
N ILE A 842 50.21 -6.29 -33.42
CA ILE A 842 49.38 -7.00 -34.38
C ILE A 842 48.00 -7.23 -33.78
N LEU A 843 46.99 -7.08 -34.62
CA LEU A 843 45.58 -7.28 -34.27
C LEU A 843 45.09 -8.52 -35.01
N ILE A 844 44.54 -9.47 -34.27
CA ILE A 844 44.03 -10.73 -34.80
C ILE A 844 42.60 -10.91 -34.30
N GLU A 845 41.63 -11.18 -35.18
CA GLU A 845 40.30 -11.57 -34.71
C GLU A 845 40.41 -12.85 -33.86
N THR A 846 39.82 -12.90 -32.67
CA THR A 846 40.03 -13.99 -31.69
C THR A 846 39.78 -15.38 -32.30
N LYS A 847 38.80 -15.51 -33.20
CA LYS A 847 38.48 -16.75 -33.96
C LYS A 847 39.61 -17.24 -34.89
N HIS A 848 40.61 -16.41 -35.18
CA HIS A 848 41.73 -16.69 -36.07
C HIS A 848 43.07 -16.85 -35.34
N VAL A 849 43.11 -16.59 -34.02
CA VAL A 849 44.32 -16.75 -33.20
C VAL A 849 44.88 -18.17 -33.30
N ALA A 850 44.04 -19.20 -33.23
CA ALA A 850 44.48 -20.59 -33.40
C ALA A 850 45.13 -20.87 -34.76
N LYS A 851 44.65 -20.22 -35.83
CA LYS A 851 45.23 -20.37 -37.18
C LYS A 851 46.59 -19.67 -37.29
N VAL A 852 46.71 -18.49 -36.69
CA VAL A 852 47.98 -17.75 -36.63
C VAL A 852 49.00 -18.49 -35.78
N LYS A 853 48.61 -19.00 -34.61
CA LYS A 853 49.47 -19.82 -33.74
C LYS A 853 49.99 -21.04 -34.48
N LYS A 854 49.11 -21.83 -35.10
CA LYS A 854 49.51 -23.01 -35.88
C LYS A 854 50.50 -22.65 -37.00
N ARG A 855 50.29 -21.53 -37.69
CA ARG A 855 51.20 -21.09 -38.76
C ARG A 855 52.55 -20.61 -38.20
N LEU A 856 52.57 -19.97 -37.03
CA LEU A 856 53.81 -19.57 -36.36
C LEU A 856 54.59 -20.77 -35.81
N GLU A 857 53.90 -21.81 -35.33
CA GLU A 857 54.50 -23.08 -34.90
C GLU A 857 55.28 -23.77 -36.04
N GLU A 858 54.78 -23.70 -37.28
CA GLU A 858 55.49 -24.20 -38.48
C GLU A 858 56.84 -23.51 -38.73
N PHE A 859 57.04 -22.30 -38.20
CA PHE A 859 58.30 -21.55 -38.27
C PHE A 859 59.09 -21.57 -36.95
N GLY A 860 58.70 -22.42 -35.99
CA GLY A 860 59.38 -22.58 -34.70
C GLY A 860 59.03 -21.53 -33.64
N TYR A 861 57.98 -20.72 -33.87
CA TYR A 861 57.49 -19.75 -32.89
C TYR A 861 56.32 -20.32 -32.09
N PHE A 862 56.40 -20.21 -30.77
CA PHE A 862 55.36 -20.70 -29.85
C PHE A 862 54.62 -19.52 -29.19
N ILE A 863 53.30 -19.66 -29.03
CA ILE A 863 52.44 -18.72 -28.33
C ILE A 863 51.57 -19.53 -27.34
N ASP A 864 51.51 -19.12 -26.08
CA ASP A 864 50.66 -19.75 -25.06
C ASP A 864 49.16 -19.66 -25.39
N ASN A 865 48.35 -20.51 -24.75
CA ASN A 865 46.89 -20.41 -24.87
C ASN A 865 46.39 -19.22 -24.03
N ILE A 866 45.70 -18.26 -24.66
CA ILE A 866 45.16 -17.03 -24.04
C ILE A 866 43.64 -17.04 -24.10
#